data_AF-A0A916RYS3-F1
#
_entry.id   AF-A0A916RYS3-F1
#
_cell.length_a   1.000
_cell.length_b   1.000
_cell.length_c   1.000
_cell.angle_alpha   90.00
_cell.angle_beta   90.00
_cell.angle_gamma   90.00
#
_symmetry.space_group_name_H-M   'P 1'
#
loop_
_entity.id
_entity.type
_entity.pdbx_description
1 polymer ?
#
loop_
_entity_poly.entity_id
_entity_poly.type
_entity_poly.pdbx_seq_one_letter_code
_entity_poly.pdbx_strand_id
1 'polypeptide(L)'
;MSFVKCFDDVGCETFVLMDRNGDVDTHFLRKVCKDKDGNTTVTDMELDGITAYQVTGTVYPAFDERDCETITMMDQQTDGTVVYFLRKVCKQLDGTTKTFDLQLDGQKPYAVSAKGKVYPAFDRSDCETFILTDVLDDGSEHPFLRKICKGLDGEITTTDFELDGTQTYAVVGTVVPPSSGGDCAATVNVIQLYDIAPKNGVILDEADAKKICGVPFLRHYTYDCEGKVDGTPNDTDMDGNPYKAVKAVAAVGNGIPSVKHVVWPSEGFVLHEQDNGENKNFWLRVKHPRTGDVGSIKFFTNQKVGSGGCGNQDSKKLSVNAPVSGGNLNNVWTKHPSNGSKFRFEPDEVVRQMDMFRLEFLDLDTFEGIWGLTPWPDEIVDSEGSKDLLQTDKSVGAIRSSKDNVHVFAYYYEIPDVIEHFYHNTGGGTACHAPSFVGFTIEPGPCCTGCGGEEEEQQQEQEQSGSISRCAEQLTIGMMDVGNQDNMRVEFTVPPAGYDLVSAKIECLGGEAMLETGGVAQKIVVGRSVSWQAPGSGQILSPIKITVKDVPIKQHSFVTWIARSKGEGPVELCDLTPEGTPVTSIFDPKVYSTTRTLDNGVTVSVVNAASSDFTNFPLYSNPDASGKFPDVKMTFSQPVDFEMEVYLFTTYNNNPVHAAKIPEGIKVEVLDAEYVAFAASTRILRALKRFDTGAAAAMAKLTGTQVTELVFTDTGNPNQITKGFAINSLKVTAKSGGSVKFRRYTTYDVGGNVMCVRDETLDGRPYQIKGKVGICN
;
A
#
# COMPACT_ATOMS: atom_id res chain seq x y z
N MET A 1 33.27 37.45 36.42
CA MET A 1 32.01 37.78 35.72
C MET A 1 31.21 36.49 35.66
N SER A 2 30.17 36.42 36.48
CA SER A 2 29.40 35.20 36.73
C SER A 2 28.41 34.93 35.60
N PHE A 3 28.31 33.66 35.24
CA PHE A 3 27.34 33.06 34.36
C PHE A 3 25.90 33.39 34.82
N VAL A 4 25.08 33.91 33.92
CA VAL A 4 23.62 33.99 34.12
C VAL A 4 23.05 32.63 33.76
N LYS A 5 22.54 31.95 34.79
CA LYS A 5 21.69 30.75 34.71
C LYS A 5 20.44 31.05 33.89
N CYS A 6 20.20 30.27 32.83
CA CYS A 6 18.84 30.03 32.36
C CYS A 6 18.09 29.30 33.48
N PHE A 7 17.01 29.90 33.98
CA PHE A 7 16.04 29.20 34.81
C PHE A 7 15.05 28.48 33.88
N ASP A 8 14.67 27.26 34.29
CA ASP A 8 13.56 26.50 33.75
C ASP A 8 12.24 27.27 33.98
N ASP A 9 11.67 27.85 32.92
CA ASP A 9 10.32 28.42 32.96
C ASP A 9 9.28 27.30 32.87
N VAL A 10 8.42 27.24 33.88
CA VAL A 10 7.22 26.40 33.89
C VAL A 10 6.22 27.07 32.93
N GLY A 11 5.74 26.31 31.93
CA GLY A 11 5.02 26.74 30.72
C GLY A 11 4.32 28.11 30.72
N CYS A 12 4.68 28.95 29.74
CA CYS A 12 3.89 30.13 29.37
C CYS A 12 2.84 29.76 28.30
N GLU A 13 1.62 30.23 28.47
CA GLU A 13 0.56 30.16 27.46
C GLU A 13 0.31 31.54 26.85
N THR A 14 0.04 31.61 25.55
CA THR A 14 -0.30 32.87 24.86
C THR A 14 -1.69 32.77 24.26
N PHE A 15 -2.53 33.77 24.54
CA PHE A 15 -3.92 33.85 24.10
C PHE A 15 -4.10 35.05 23.18
N VAL A 16 -4.91 34.92 22.13
CA VAL A 16 -5.42 36.08 21.40
C VAL A 16 -6.69 36.54 22.11
N LEU A 17 -6.73 37.82 22.49
CA LEU A 17 -7.86 38.43 23.19
C LEU A 17 -8.31 39.69 22.47
N MET A 18 -9.52 40.14 22.79
CA MET A 18 -10.10 41.37 22.26
C MET A 18 -10.34 42.35 23.40
N ASP A 19 -9.78 43.55 23.27
CA ASP A 19 -10.01 44.68 24.14
C ASP A 19 -11.09 45.59 23.55
N ARG A 20 -12.26 45.64 24.20
CA ARG A 20 -13.39 46.46 23.76
C ARG A 20 -13.50 47.73 24.57
N ASN A 21 -13.30 48.86 23.90
CA ASN A 21 -13.42 50.20 24.49
C ASN A 21 -14.50 51.00 23.72
N GLY A 22 -15.73 50.96 24.22
CA GLY A 22 -16.90 51.49 23.51
C GLY A 22 -17.28 50.61 22.31
N ASP A 23 -17.40 51.24 21.12
CA ASP A 23 -17.68 50.56 19.84
C ASP A 23 -16.41 50.13 19.08
N VAL A 24 -15.22 50.26 19.71
CA VAL A 24 -13.93 49.90 19.10
C VAL A 24 -13.42 48.60 19.72
N ASP A 25 -13.22 47.60 18.86
CA ASP A 25 -12.65 46.29 19.20
C ASP A 25 -11.19 46.22 18.72
N THR A 26 -10.23 46.10 19.65
CA THR A 26 -8.80 45.97 19.34
C THR A 26 -8.29 44.59 19.76
N HIS A 27 -7.66 43.86 18.84
CA HIS A 27 -7.12 42.52 19.13
C HIS A 27 -5.68 42.62 19.64
N PHE A 28 -5.32 41.78 20.61
CA PHE A 28 -3.99 41.75 21.22
C PHE A 28 -3.63 40.34 21.70
N LEU A 29 -2.36 40.11 22.01
CA LEU A 29 -1.84 38.87 22.57
C LEU A 29 -1.65 39.02 24.09
N ARG A 30 -2.15 38.06 24.87
CA ARG A 30 -1.89 37.96 26.31
C ARG A 30 -1.05 36.72 26.60
N LYS A 31 0.18 36.93 27.06
CA LYS A 31 1.06 35.87 27.54
C LYS A 31 0.94 35.72 29.05
N VAL A 32 0.57 34.54 29.51
CA VAL A 32 0.43 34.18 30.92
C VAL A 32 1.50 33.16 31.25
N CYS A 33 2.46 33.55 32.08
CA CYS A 33 3.54 32.68 32.53
C CYS A 33 3.36 32.35 34.01
N LYS A 34 3.67 31.12 34.41
CA LYS A 34 3.64 30.69 35.81
C LYS A 34 5.06 30.35 36.26
N ASP A 35 5.56 30.99 37.30
CA ASP A 35 6.86 30.62 37.84
C ASP A 35 6.79 29.33 38.66
N LYS A 36 7.95 28.79 39.01
CA LYS A 36 8.10 27.58 39.84
C LYS A 36 7.49 27.70 41.25
N ASP A 37 7.24 28.92 41.71
CA ASP A 37 6.64 29.21 43.01
C ASP A 37 5.10 29.40 42.88
N GLY A 38 4.58 29.27 41.66
CA GLY A 38 3.17 29.35 41.32
C GLY A 38 2.65 30.76 41.03
N ASN A 39 3.52 31.78 41.02
CA ASN A 39 3.13 33.16 40.72
C ASN A 39 2.87 33.33 39.23
N THR A 40 1.83 34.08 38.90
CA THR A 40 1.44 34.34 37.51
C THR A 40 1.89 35.73 37.09
N THR A 41 2.59 35.82 35.96
CA THR A 41 2.88 37.07 35.27
C THR A 41 2.06 37.14 33.98
N VAL A 42 1.50 38.32 33.71
CA VAL A 42 0.68 38.58 32.53
C VAL A 42 1.35 39.69 31.74
N THR A 43 1.64 39.42 30.46
CA THR A 43 2.18 40.40 29.53
C THR A 43 1.23 40.53 28.35
N ASP A 44 0.72 41.74 28.14
CA ASP A 44 -0.12 42.07 27.00
C ASP A 44 0.74 42.71 25.92
N MET A 45 0.61 42.22 24.70
CA MET A 45 1.39 42.61 23.53
C MET A 45 0.45 42.86 22.35
N GLU A 46 0.85 43.69 21.40
CA GLU A 46 0.17 43.79 20.11
C GLU A 46 0.28 42.44 19.37
N LEU A 47 -0.45 42.31 18.26
CA LEU A 47 -0.46 41.07 17.47
C LEU A 47 0.91 40.69 16.88
N ASP A 48 1.89 41.59 16.91
CA ASP A 48 3.27 41.33 16.52
C ASP A 48 4.05 40.48 17.56
N GLY A 49 3.50 40.29 18.76
CA GLY A 49 4.12 39.53 19.85
C GLY A 49 5.35 40.19 20.48
N ILE A 50 5.61 41.46 20.18
CA ILE A 50 6.81 42.19 20.63
C ILE A 50 6.43 43.52 21.28
N THR A 51 5.55 44.30 20.67
CA THR A 51 5.15 45.62 21.15
C THR A 51 4.21 45.47 22.34
N ALA A 52 4.48 46.12 23.47
CA ALA A 52 3.60 46.03 24.63
C ALA A 52 2.24 46.70 24.34
N TYR A 53 1.14 45.99 24.65
CA TYR A 53 -0.22 46.49 24.50
C TYR A 53 -0.80 46.87 25.87
N GLN A 54 -1.41 48.06 25.96
CA GLN A 54 -2.11 48.48 27.16
C GLN A 54 -3.61 48.31 26.97
N VAL A 55 -4.21 47.39 27.72
CA VAL A 55 -5.66 47.19 27.73
C VAL A 55 -6.36 48.46 28.25
N THR A 56 -7.26 49.01 27.45
CA THR A 56 -8.01 50.24 27.76
C THR A 56 -9.50 50.02 28.02
N GLY A 57 -10.02 48.84 27.69
CA GLY A 57 -11.43 48.47 27.80
C GLY A 57 -11.66 47.13 28.50
N THR A 58 -12.80 46.50 28.23
CA THR A 58 -13.13 45.17 28.78
C THR A 58 -12.55 44.09 27.88
N VAL A 59 -11.79 43.18 28.48
CA VAL A 59 -11.17 42.06 27.76
C VAL A 59 -12.16 40.93 27.58
N TYR A 60 -12.34 40.50 26.35
CA TYR A 60 -13.08 39.31 25.96
C TYR A 60 -12.10 38.29 25.35
N PRO A 61 -12.36 36.97 25.46
CA PRO A 61 -11.69 36.00 24.60
C PRO A 61 -11.93 36.43 23.15
N ALA A 62 -10.86 36.55 22.35
CA ALA A 62 -11.03 36.76 20.92
C ALA A 62 -11.87 35.58 20.42
N PHE A 63 -12.95 35.90 19.69
CA PHE A 63 -13.99 34.97 19.32
C PHE A 63 -13.43 33.61 18.95
N ASP A 64 -14.11 32.57 19.41
CA ASP A 64 -13.86 31.27 18.84
C ASP A 64 -14.43 31.25 17.41
N GLU A 65 -13.63 31.62 16.41
CA GLU A 65 -13.99 31.46 14.99
C GLU A 65 -14.24 29.99 14.62
N ARG A 66 -14.05 29.03 15.53
CA ARG A 66 -14.27 27.60 15.29
C ARG A 66 -15.73 27.19 15.07
N ASP A 67 -16.72 28.08 15.30
CA ASP A 67 -18.16 27.77 15.08
C ASP A 67 -18.81 28.67 14.00
N CYS A 68 -18.03 29.01 12.97
CA CYS A 68 -18.53 29.63 11.75
C CYS A 68 -18.50 28.61 10.60
N GLU A 69 -19.65 28.37 9.96
CA GLU A 69 -19.73 27.61 8.72
C GLU A 69 -19.68 28.57 7.53
N THR A 70 -18.88 28.26 6.51
CA THR A 70 -18.87 29.04 5.27
C THR A 70 -19.58 28.24 4.19
N ILE A 71 -20.63 28.83 3.61
CA ILE A 71 -21.47 28.21 2.60
C ILE A 71 -21.33 29.02 1.31
N THR A 72 -21.03 28.38 0.18
CA THR A 72 -21.11 29.05 -1.11
C THR A 72 -22.57 29.30 -1.47
N MET A 73 -22.89 30.51 -1.91
CA MET A 73 -24.23 30.96 -2.26
C MET A 73 -24.24 31.52 -3.68
N MET A 74 -25.41 31.59 -4.29
CA MET A 74 -25.67 32.29 -5.54
C MET A 74 -26.70 33.40 -5.33
N ASP A 75 -26.43 34.59 -5.87
CA ASP A 75 -27.34 35.72 -5.94
C ASP A 75 -27.79 35.92 -7.40
N GLN A 76 -29.05 35.57 -7.69
CA GLN A 76 -29.66 35.78 -8.99
C GLN A 76 -30.27 37.19 -9.05
N GLN A 77 -29.62 38.07 -9.81
CA GLN A 77 -30.05 39.43 -10.07
C GLN A 77 -31.37 39.47 -10.85
N THR A 78 -32.08 40.61 -10.81
CA THR A 78 -33.38 40.78 -11.50
C THR A 78 -33.29 40.70 -13.03
N ASP A 79 -32.09 40.82 -13.61
CA ASP A 79 -31.84 40.65 -15.04
C ASP A 79 -31.50 39.20 -15.44
N GLY A 80 -31.50 38.28 -14.48
CA GLY A 80 -31.15 36.88 -14.67
C GLY A 80 -29.67 36.55 -14.46
N THR A 81 -28.80 37.56 -14.26
CA THR A 81 -27.38 37.35 -13.96
C THR A 81 -27.22 36.62 -12.64
N VAL A 82 -26.39 35.57 -12.61
CA VAL A 82 -26.08 34.81 -11.40
C VAL A 82 -24.66 35.16 -10.94
N VAL A 83 -24.52 35.60 -9.69
CA VAL A 83 -23.21 35.89 -9.07
C VAL A 83 -23.01 34.98 -7.87
N TYR A 84 -21.87 34.31 -7.82
CA TYR A 84 -21.50 33.44 -6.70
C TYR A 84 -20.76 34.22 -5.62
N PHE A 85 -21.02 33.88 -4.36
CA PHE A 85 -20.41 34.52 -3.19
C PHE A 85 -20.33 33.52 -2.03
N LEU A 86 -19.58 33.84 -0.98
CA LEU A 86 -19.47 33.03 0.23
C LEU A 86 -20.31 33.66 1.34
N ARG A 87 -21.12 32.88 2.04
CA ARG A 87 -21.83 33.30 3.24
C ARG A 87 -21.24 32.60 4.46
N LYS A 88 -20.54 33.35 5.29
CA LYS A 88 -20.04 32.88 6.59
C LYS A 88 -21.14 33.06 7.63
N VAL A 89 -21.63 31.96 8.19
CA VAL A 89 -22.69 31.89 9.19
C VAL A 89 -22.04 31.57 10.54
N CYS A 90 -22.03 32.54 11.45
CA CYS A 90 -21.41 32.41 12.76
C CYS A 90 -22.48 32.38 13.85
N LYS A 91 -22.40 31.39 14.75
CA LYS A 91 -23.25 31.34 15.95
C LYS A 91 -22.63 32.20 17.05
N GLN A 92 -23.42 33.11 17.61
CA GLN A 92 -23.01 33.95 18.72
C GLN A 92 -23.27 33.25 20.06
N LEU A 93 -22.53 33.67 21.10
CA LEU A 93 -22.65 33.13 22.46
C LEU A 93 -24.04 33.38 23.10
N ASP A 94 -24.78 34.38 22.63
CA ASP A 94 -26.17 34.63 23.03
C ASP A 94 -27.18 33.75 22.27
N GLY A 95 -26.71 32.85 21.41
CA GLY A 95 -27.51 31.97 20.58
C GLY A 95 -28.01 32.59 19.28
N THR A 96 -27.70 33.86 19.00
CA THR A 96 -28.05 34.50 17.72
C THR A 96 -27.11 34.09 16.60
N THR A 97 -27.51 34.27 15.35
CA THR A 97 -26.69 33.96 14.18
C THR A 97 -26.33 35.25 13.45
N LYS A 98 -25.05 35.42 13.11
CA LYS A 98 -24.58 36.53 12.27
C LYS A 98 -24.08 35.99 10.94
N THR A 99 -24.50 36.61 9.83
CA THR A 99 -24.05 36.25 8.49
C THR A 99 -23.14 37.33 7.92
N PHE A 100 -22.07 36.91 7.25
CA PHE A 100 -21.19 37.77 6.48
C PHE A 100 -21.19 37.26 5.04
N ASP A 101 -21.58 38.13 4.12
CA ASP A 101 -21.53 37.83 2.69
C ASP A 101 -20.20 38.37 2.16
N LEU A 102 -19.42 37.51 1.55
CA LEU A 102 -18.07 37.75 1.06
C LEU A 102 -18.00 37.37 -0.41
N GLN A 103 -17.14 38.01 -1.18
CA GLN A 103 -16.80 37.55 -2.53
C GLN A 103 -16.16 36.15 -2.45
N LEU A 104 -16.04 35.45 -3.58
CA LEU A 104 -15.42 34.12 -3.62
C LEU A 104 -13.94 34.12 -3.16
N ASP A 105 -13.29 35.28 -3.08
CA ASP A 105 -11.96 35.43 -2.49
C ASP A 105 -11.94 35.30 -0.95
N GLY A 106 -13.11 35.26 -0.31
CA GLY A 106 -13.26 35.14 1.14
C GLY A 106 -12.81 36.37 1.93
N GLN A 107 -12.47 37.47 1.26
CA GLN A 107 -11.88 38.66 1.90
C GLN A 107 -12.78 39.89 1.78
N LYS A 108 -13.35 40.13 0.61
CA LYS A 108 -14.13 41.35 0.36
C LYS A 108 -15.60 41.12 0.68
N PRO A 109 -16.29 42.05 1.35
CA PRO A 109 -17.74 41.98 1.50
C PRO A 109 -18.45 41.91 0.14
N TYR A 110 -19.44 41.03 0.04
CA TYR A 110 -20.37 40.94 -1.07
C TYR A 110 -21.72 41.52 -0.67
N ALA A 111 -22.24 42.46 -1.45
CA ALA A 111 -23.56 43.04 -1.23
C ALA A 111 -24.61 42.28 -2.04
N VAL A 112 -25.41 41.47 -1.35
CA VAL A 112 -26.55 40.78 -1.95
C VAL A 112 -27.55 41.78 -2.52
N SER A 113 -28.04 41.49 -3.72
CA SER A 113 -29.01 42.34 -4.41
C SER A 113 -30.35 42.40 -3.67
N ALA A 114 -30.86 43.62 -3.46
CA ALA A 114 -32.06 43.85 -2.64
C ALA A 114 -33.36 43.24 -3.22
N LYS A 115 -33.33 42.77 -4.47
CA LYS A 115 -34.46 42.16 -5.18
C LYS A 115 -34.14 40.81 -5.83
N GLY A 116 -32.89 40.36 -5.76
CA GLY A 116 -32.50 39.06 -6.28
C GLY A 116 -32.92 37.93 -5.35
N LYS A 117 -32.90 36.73 -5.90
CA LYS A 117 -33.14 35.52 -5.12
C LYS A 117 -31.79 34.92 -4.75
N VAL A 118 -31.57 34.72 -3.45
CA VAL A 118 -30.36 34.09 -2.91
C VAL A 118 -30.64 32.64 -2.59
N TYR A 119 -29.75 31.77 -3.07
CA TYR A 119 -29.83 30.33 -2.84
C TYR A 119 -28.47 29.80 -2.42
N PRO A 120 -28.39 28.71 -1.64
CA PRO A 120 -27.14 27.97 -1.49
C PRO A 120 -26.68 27.48 -2.87
N ALA A 121 -25.40 27.64 -3.17
CA ALA A 121 -24.77 27.04 -4.34
C ALA A 121 -24.51 25.56 -4.03
N PHE A 122 -25.58 24.77 -3.86
CA PHE A 122 -25.46 23.34 -4.04
C PHE A 122 -25.13 23.08 -5.50
N ASP A 123 -24.31 22.05 -5.74
CA ASP A 123 -23.97 21.64 -7.09
C ASP A 123 -25.25 21.49 -7.89
N ARG A 124 -25.26 22.15 -9.04
CA ARG A 124 -26.45 22.55 -9.75
C ARG A 124 -26.95 21.38 -10.57
N SER A 125 -27.30 20.27 -9.92
CA SER A 125 -28.09 19.20 -10.52
C SER A 125 -28.24 18.00 -9.59
N ASP A 126 -29.47 17.67 -9.22
CA ASP A 126 -29.87 16.25 -9.22
C ASP A 126 -29.86 15.82 -10.69
N CYS A 127 -28.66 15.60 -11.24
CA CYS A 127 -28.49 15.06 -12.57
C CYS A 127 -28.12 13.60 -12.44
N GLU A 128 -28.87 12.75 -13.10
CA GLU A 128 -28.54 11.35 -13.28
C GLU A 128 -28.11 11.13 -14.73
N THR A 129 -27.06 10.36 -14.94
CA THR A 129 -26.58 10.01 -16.28
C THR A 129 -26.85 8.53 -16.52
N PHE A 130 -27.45 8.22 -17.67
CA PHE A 130 -27.86 6.89 -18.09
C PHE A 130 -27.11 6.50 -19.37
N ILE A 131 -26.67 5.25 -19.52
CA ILE A 131 -26.30 4.72 -20.85
C ILE A 131 -27.58 4.20 -21.50
N LEU A 132 -27.88 4.69 -22.68
CA LEU A 132 -29.02 4.25 -23.50
C LEU A 132 -28.52 3.87 -24.89
N THR A 133 -29.33 3.13 -25.63
CA THR A 133 -29.03 2.75 -27.02
C THR A 133 -30.00 3.46 -27.94
N ASP A 134 -29.47 4.17 -28.93
CA ASP A 134 -30.25 4.68 -30.06
C ASP A 134 -30.31 3.61 -31.16
N VAL A 135 -31.49 3.04 -31.39
CA VAL A 135 -31.74 2.03 -32.43
C VAL A 135 -32.17 2.75 -33.70
N LEU A 136 -31.27 2.78 -34.69
CA LEU A 136 -31.49 3.45 -35.97
C LEU A 136 -32.50 2.69 -36.84
N ASP A 137 -33.06 3.36 -37.85
CA ASP A 137 -34.06 2.79 -38.77
C ASP A 137 -33.56 1.55 -39.54
N ASP A 138 -32.24 1.39 -39.69
CA ASP A 138 -31.61 0.24 -40.33
C ASP A 138 -31.36 -0.94 -39.36
N GLY A 139 -31.73 -0.77 -38.08
CA GLY A 139 -31.55 -1.74 -37.01
C GLY A 139 -30.16 -1.73 -36.37
N SER A 140 -29.27 -0.81 -36.76
CA SER A 140 -28.00 -0.61 -36.05
C SER A 140 -28.23 0.08 -34.70
N GLU A 141 -27.36 -0.23 -33.74
CA GLU A 141 -27.42 0.26 -32.37
C GLU A 141 -26.26 1.22 -32.11
N HIS A 142 -26.55 2.42 -31.57
CA HIS A 142 -25.55 3.40 -31.16
C HIS A 142 -25.71 3.76 -29.67
N PRO A 143 -24.82 3.30 -28.79
CA PRO A 143 -24.89 3.63 -27.37
C PRO A 143 -24.50 5.09 -27.11
N PHE A 144 -25.17 5.76 -26.18
CA PHE A 144 -24.93 7.16 -25.82
C PHE A 144 -25.23 7.41 -24.34
N LEU A 145 -24.77 8.55 -23.80
CA LEU A 145 -25.04 8.99 -22.43
C LEU A 145 -26.20 9.99 -22.42
N ARG A 146 -27.25 9.72 -21.65
CA ARG A 146 -28.33 10.67 -21.39
C ARG A 146 -28.19 11.24 -19.99
N LYS A 147 -27.90 12.53 -19.91
CA LYS A 147 -27.89 13.30 -18.66
C LYS A 147 -29.25 13.92 -18.42
N ILE A 148 -29.94 13.53 -17.35
CA ILE A 148 -31.26 14.02 -16.96
C ILE A 148 -31.09 14.88 -15.71
N CYS A 149 -31.29 16.18 -15.85
CA CYS A 149 -31.22 17.14 -14.75
C CYS A 149 -32.61 17.55 -14.32
N LYS A 150 -32.88 17.57 -13.02
CA LYS A 150 -34.07 18.18 -12.44
C LYS A 150 -33.77 19.58 -11.91
N GLY A 151 -34.40 20.57 -12.53
CA GLY A 151 -34.40 21.97 -12.11
C GLY A 151 -35.15 22.18 -10.78
N LEU A 152 -34.86 23.30 -10.11
CA LEU A 152 -35.44 23.64 -8.80
C LEU A 152 -36.94 23.95 -8.84
N ASP A 153 -37.49 24.23 -10.02
CA ASP A 153 -38.92 24.37 -10.29
C ASP A 153 -39.59 23.04 -10.71
N GLY A 154 -38.82 21.96 -10.77
CA GLY A 154 -39.24 20.66 -11.25
C GLY A 154 -39.12 20.48 -12.76
N GLU A 155 -38.58 21.45 -13.51
CA GLU A 155 -38.30 21.30 -14.93
C GLU A 155 -37.25 20.21 -15.15
N ILE A 156 -37.53 19.25 -16.04
CA ILE A 156 -36.58 18.19 -16.39
C ILE A 156 -35.91 18.57 -17.70
N THR A 157 -34.59 18.72 -17.68
CA THR A 157 -33.77 18.92 -18.89
C THR A 157 -32.98 17.66 -19.19
N THR A 158 -33.08 17.17 -20.42
CA THR A 158 -32.26 16.06 -20.90
C THR A 158 -31.18 16.59 -21.84
N THR A 159 -29.96 16.13 -21.68
CA THR A 159 -28.86 16.39 -22.63
C THR A 159 -28.20 15.07 -22.94
N ASP A 160 -28.13 14.77 -24.24
CA ASP A 160 -27.54 13.54 -24.74
C ASP A 160 -26.12 13.83 -25.20
N PHE A 161 -25.20 12.94 -24.85
CA PHE A 161 -23.79 12.97 -25.18
C PHE A 161 -23.38 11.66 -25.82
N GLU A 162 -22.33 11.68 -26.61
CA GLU A 162 -21.59 10.46 -26.94
C GLU A 162 -21.08 9.81 -25.63
N LEU A 163 -20.56 8.58 -25.71
CA LEU A 163 -20.04 7.88 -24.52
C LEU A 163 -18.84 8.58 -23.85
N ASP A 164 -18.29 9.63 -24.47
CA ASP A 164 -17.25 10.51 -23.91
C ASP A 164 -17.79 11.48 -22.85
N GLY A 165 -19.11 11.68 -22.78
CA GLY A 165 -19.76 12.63 -21.88
C GLY A 165 -19.52 14.10 -22.20
N THR A 166 -18.87 14.44 -23.33
CA THR A 166 -18.54 15.82 -23.71
C THR A 166 -19.13 16.24 -25.05
N GLN A 167 -19.08 15.38 -26.05
CA GLN A 167 -19.65 15.65 -27.36
C GLN A 167 -21.17 15.43 -27.30
N THR A 168 -21.96 16.42 -27.66
CA THR A 168 -23.42 16.26 -27.70
C THR A 168 -23.83 15.24 -28.76
N TYR A 169 -24.70 14.32 -28.39
CA TYR A 169 -25.30 13.34 -29.29
C TYR A 169 -26.73 13.76 -29.64
N ALA A 170 -27.10 13.65 -30.91
CA ALA A 170 -28.45 13.88 -31.37
C ALA A 170 -29.08 12.53 -31.68
N VAL A 171 -30.01 12.10 -30.82
CA VAL A 171 -30.80 10.89 -31.04
C VAL A 171 -31.58 11.02 -32.36
N VAL A 172 -31.37 10.06 -33.25
CA VAL A 172 -31.99 10.01 -34.59
C VAL A 172 -32.89 8.79 -34.76
N GLY A 173 -32.78 7.78 -33.89
CA GLY A 173 -33.61 6.57 -33.89
C GLY A 173 -34.50 6.43 -32.65
N THR A 174 -34.78 5.18 -32.27
CA THR A 174 -35.57 4.83 -31.08
C THR A 174 -34.65 4.56 -29.90
N VAL A 175 -34.79 5.37 -28.86
CA VAL A 175 -34.05 5.16 -27.61
C VAL A 175 -34.62 3.98 -26.84
N VAL A 176 -33.80 2.97 -26.59
CA VAL A 176 -34.12 1.80 -25.76
C VAL A 176 -33.08 1.66 -24.65
N PRO A 177 -33.43 1.02 -23.51
CA PRO A 177 -32.42 0.54 -22.56
C PRO A 177 -31.45 -0.44 -23.27
N PRO A 178 -30.21 -0.59 -22.78
CA PRO A 178 -29.26 -1.55 -23.32
C PRO A 178 -29.90 -2.94 -23.44
N SER A 179 -29.77 -3.58 -24.59
CA SER A 179 -30.49 -4.80 -25.00
C SER A 179 -30.19 -6.06 -24.14
N SER A 180 -29.37 -5.95 -23.08
CA SER A 180 -28.95 -7.04 -22.21
C SER A 180 -29.43 -7.01 -20.74
N GLY A 181 -30.26 -6.06 -20.30
CA GLY A 181 -30.76 -6.05 -18.92
C GLY A 181 -32.17 -5.47 -18.82
N GLY A 182 -33.08 -6.14 -18.10
CA GLY A 182 -34.48 -5.72 -17.93
C GLY A 182 -34.63 -4.29 -17.36
N ASP A 183 -35.88 -3.82 -17.26
CA ASP A 183 -36.35 -2.45 -16.95
C ASP A 183 -35.68 -1.67 -15.77
N CYS A 184 -34.72 -2.24 -15.04
CA CYS A 184 -33.95 -1.58 -13.98
C CYS A 184 -32.43 -1.44 -14.21
N ALA A 185 -31.87 -1.84 -15.37
CA ALA A 185 -30.43 -1.79 -15.67
C ALA A 185 -29.85 -0.40 -15.99
N ALA A 186 -30.43 0.69 -15.46
CA ALA A 186 -30.20 2.04 -15.97
C ALA A 186 -29.14 2.84 -15.19
N THR A 187 -28.77 2.44 -13.97
CA THR A 187 -27.80 3.21 -13.17
C THR A 187 -26.38 2.78 -13.50
N VAL A 188 -25.59 3.70 -14.08
CA VAL A 188 -24.17 3.49 -14.33
C VAL A 188 -23.37 4.33 -13.35
N ASN A 189 -22.55 3.67 -12.52
CA ASN A 189 -21.55 4.38 -11.73
C ASN A 189 -20.26 4.45 -12.55
N VAL A 190 -19.89 5.67 -12.95
CA VAL A 190 -18.63 5.92 -13.66
C VAL A 190 -17.61 6.43 -12.64
N ILE A 191 -16.53 5.67 -12.46
CA ILE A 191 -15.40 6.12 -11.65
C ILE A 191 -14.17 6.29 -12.54
N GLN A 192 -13.45 7.38 -12.34
CA GLN A 192 -12.12 7.54 -12.91
C GLN A 192 -11.14 6.66 -12.13
N LEU A 193 -10.44 5.80 -12.85
CA LEU A 193 -9.35 4.97 -12.34
C LEU A 193 -8.09 5.30 -13.13
N TYR A 194 -6.97 4.75 -12.68
CA TYR A 194 -5.69 4.85 -13.35
C TYR A 194 -5.20 3.46 -13.69
N ASP A 195 -4.88 3.23 -14.96
CA ASP A 195 -4.23 2.01 -15.40
C ASP A 195 -2.73 2.19 -15.22
N ILE A 196 -2.16 1.39 -14.33
CA ILE A 196 -0.75 1.48 -13.93
C ILE A 196 0.12 0.44 -14.62
N ALA A 197 -0.42 -0.30 -15.57
CA ALA A 197 0.43 -1.11 -16.42
C ALA A 197 1.32 -0.20 -17.29
N PRO A 198 2.53 -0.68 -17.65
CA PRO A 198 3.39 0.03 -18.59
C PRO A 198 2.60 0.32 -19.86
N LYS A 199 2.60 1.59 -20.30
CA LYS A 199 2.05 1.93 -21.62
C LYS A 199 2.84 1.18 -22.70
N ASN A 200 2.18 0.99 -23.85
CA ASN A 200 2.82 0.53 -25.08
C ASN A 200 4.17 1.23 -25.26
N GLY A 201 5.23 0.44 -25.22
CA GLY A 201 6.59 0.86 -25.50
C GLY A 201 7.42 1.44 -24.36
N VAL A 202 6.98 1.31 -23.11
CA VAL A 202 7.86 1.56 -21.96
C VAL A 202 8.56 0.25 -21.57
N ILE A 203 9.88 0.24 -21.67
CA ILE A 203 10.69 -0.89 -21.22
C ILE A 203 10.90 -0.76 -19.73
N LEU A 204 10.52 -1.81 -19.01
CA LEU A 204 10.88 -1.94 -17.61
C LEU A 204 12.26 -2.58 -17.50
N ASP A 205 13.27 -1.81 -17.17
CA ASP A 205 14.57 -2.37 -16.80
C ASP A 205 14.91 -2.06 -15.32
N GLU A 206 15.90 -2.78 -14.79
CA GLU A 206 16.31 -2.69 -13.39
C GLU A 206 16.94 -1.32 -13.03
N ALA A 207 17.39 -0.56 -14.03
CA ALA A 207 18.13 0.70 -13.87
C ALA A 207 17.24 1.94 -14.01
N ASP A 208 16.17 1.86 -14.80
CA ASP A 208 15.20 2.90 -15.09
C ASP A 208 13.87 2.58 -14.38
N ALA A 209 13.89 2.56 -13.05
CA ALA A 209 12.68 2.76 -12.24
C ALA A 209 12.14 4.20 -12.39
N LYS A 210 12.04 4.67 -13.64
CA LYS A 210 11.40 5.92 -14.02
C LYS A 210 9.96 5.81 -13.54
N LYS A 211 9.54 6.87 -12.86
CA LYS A 211 8.18 7.11 -12.39
C LYS A 211 7.21 6.94 -13.56
N ILE A 212 6.50 5.81 -13.62
CA ILE A 212 5.47 5.58 -14.64
C ILE A 212 4.16 6.06 -14.05
N CYS A 213 3.58 7.08 -14.66
CA CYS A 213 2.29 7.62 -14.25
C CYS A 213 1.17 6.72 -14.75
N GLY A 214 0.20 6.45 -13.88
CA GLY A 214 -1.02 5.78 -14.28
C GLY A 214 -1.74 6.56 -15.38
N VAL A 215 -2.30 5.83 -16.34
CA VAL A 215 -3.10 6.39 -17.43
C VAL A 215 -4.54 6.52 -16.93
N PRO A 216 -5.11 7.74 -16.86
CA PRO A 216 -6.49 7.87 -16.44
C PRO A 216 -7.41 7.20 -17.45
N PHE A 217 -8.40 6.47 -16.96
CA PHE A 217 -9.47 5.87 -17.74
C PHE A 217 -10.76 5.87 -16.90
N LEU A 218 -11.90 5.68 -17.54
CA LEU A 218 -13.21 5.63 -16.90
C LEU A 218 -13.67 4.18 -16.85
N ARG A 219 -14.05 3.71 -15.65
CA ARG A 219 -14.70 2.42 -15.46
C ARG A 219 -16.18 2.61 -15.21
N HIS A 220 -16.98 1.99 -16.06
CA HIS A 220 -18.44 2.07 -16.05
C HIS A 220 -19.00 0.79 -15.44
N TYR A 221 -19.57 0.91 -14.24
CA TYR A 221 -20.28 -0.19 -13.56
C TYR A 221 -21.76 -0.15 -13.90
N THR A 222 -22.24 -1.18 -14.57
CA THR A 222 -23.67 -1.47 -14.74
C THR A 222 -24.16 -2.31 -13.56
N TYR A 223 -25.36 -2.01 -13.06
CA TYR A 223 -25.97 -2.78 -11.98
C TYR A 223 -27.25 -3.47 -12.45
N ASP A 224 -27.47 -4.71 -12.00
CA ASP A 224 -28.72 -5.44 -12.17
C ASP A 224 -29.85 -4.88 -11.28
N CYS A 225 -31.07 -5.40 -11.43
CA CYS A 225 -32.24 -4.98 -10.66
C CYS A 225 -32.09 -5.25 -9.14
N GLU A 226 -31.13 -6.09 -8.74
CA GLU A 226 -30.79 -6.41 -7.36
C GLU A 226 -29.66 -5.53 -6.82
N GLY A 227 -29.11 -4.62 -7.62
CA GLY A 227 -28.01 -3.72 -7.25
C GLY A 227 -26.64 -4.40 -7.23
N LYS A 228 -26.48 -5.55 -7.88
CA LYS A 228 -25.17 -6.19 -8.09
C LYS A 228 -24.56 -5.71 -9.39
N VAL A 229 -23.23 -5.64 -9.45
CA VAL A 229 -22.53 -5.33 -10.70
C VAL A 229 -22.86 -6.41 -11.74
N ASP A 230 -23.50 -6.00 -12.82
CA ASP A 230 -23.87 -6.86 -13.94
C ASP A 230 -22.70 -6.93 -14.92
N GLY A 231 -22.07 -8.11 -15.01
CA GLY A 231 -20.98 -8.39 -15.95
C GLY A 231 -19.61 -7.77 -15.60
N THR A 232 -18.72 -7.79 -16.58
CA THR A 232 -17.42 -7.12 -16.51
C THR A 232 -17.62 -5.62 -16.75
N PRO A 233 -17.06 -4.72 -15.93
CA PRO A 233 -17.16 -3.29 -16.15
C PRO A 233 -16.67 -2.91 -17.57
N ASN A 234 -17.37 -1.98 -18.21
CA ASN A 234 -16.90 -1.40 -19.46
C ASN A 234 -15.88 -0.32 -19.13
N ASP A 235 -14.69 -0.40 -19.72
CA ASP A 235 -13.63 0.59 -19.52
C ASP A 235 -13.52 1.46 -20.78
N THR A 236 -13.42 2.78 -20.62
CA THR A 236 -13.14 3.72 -21.69
C THR A 236 -11.96 4.60 -21.35
N ASP A 237 -11.27 5.14 -22.35
CA ASP A 237 -10.31 6.21 -22.10
C ASP A 237 -11.05 7.50 -21.69
N MET A 238 -10.29 8.56 -21.43
CA MET A 238 -10.88 9.85 -21.05
C MET A 238 -11.67 10.51 -22.18
N ASP A 239 -11.54 10.02 -23.42
CA ASP A 239 -12.24 10.47 -24.61
C ASP A 239 -13.42 9.53 -24.97
N GLY A 240 -13.77 8.57 -24.09
CA GLY A 240 -14.89 7.66 -24.28
C GLY A 240 -14.64 6.47 -25.21
N ASN A 241 -13.43 6.28 -25.75
CA ASN A 241 -13.13 5.13 -26.59
C ASN A 241 -12.93 3.87 -25.74
N PRO A 242 -13.27 2.66 -26.23
CA PRO A 242 -13.01 1.42 -25.51
C PRO A 242 -11.55 1.31 -25.04
N TYR A 243 -11.37 1.09 -23.75
CA TYR A 243 -10.09 0.94 -23.09
C TYR A 243 -10.02 -0.41 -22.43
N LYS A 244 -8.88 -1.10 -22.49
CA LYS A 244 -8.69 -2.37 -21.78
C LYS A 244 -7.72 -2.11 -20.65
N ALA A 245 -8.23 -1.79 -19.46
CA ALA A 245 -7.37 -1.58 -18.32
C ALA A 245 -6.69 -2.88 -17.94
N VAL A 246 -5.37 -2.80 -17.78
CA VAL A 246 -4.56 -3.95 -17.40
C VAL A 246 -4.51 -4.08 -15.88
N LYS A 247 -4.17 -2.99 -15.19
CA LYS A 247 -4.15 -2.94 -13.73
C LYS A 247 -4.72 -1.61 -13.26
N ALA A 248 -5.98 -1.65 -12.90
CA ALA A 248 -6.73 -0.48 -12.45
C ALA A 248 -6.47 -0.17 -10.96
N VAL A 249 -6.16 1.08 -10.65
CA VAL A 249 -6.09 1.59 -9.27
C VAL A 249 -6.87 2.89 -9.12
N ALA A 250 -7.43 3.11 -7.93
CA ALA A 250 -8.09 4.37 -7.60
C ALA A 250 -7.06 5.49 -7.38
N ALA A 251 -7.49 6.73 -7.61
CA ALA A 251 -6.72 7.92 -7.25
C ALA A 251 -6.46 7.98 -5.74
N VAL A 252 -5.29 8.48 -5.34
CA VAL A 252 -5.03 8.86 -3.94
C VAL A 252 -5.24 10.37 -3.84
N GLY A 253 -6.47 10.78 -3.49
CA GLY A 253 -6.87 12.19 -3.52
C GLY A 253 -6.93 12.73 -4.96
N ASN A 254 -6.34 13.90 -5.18
CA ASN A 254 -6.27 14.54 -6.51
C ASN A 254 -5.00 14.15 -7.31
N GLY A 255 -4.14 13.28 -6.74
CA GLY A 255 -2.87 12.91 -7.34
C GLY A 255 -3.00 11.83 -8.38
N ILE A 256 -2.24 11.94 -9.47
CA ILE A 256 -2.03 10.83 -10.40
C ILE A 256 -1.09 9.82 -9.73
N PRO A 257 -1.53 8.59 -9.44
CA PRO A 257 -0.66 7.58 -8.87
C PRO A 257 0.47 7.29 -9.87
N SER A 258 1.70 7.23 -9.37
CA SER A 258 2.76 6.55 -10.11
C SER A 258 2.92 5.14 -9.60
N VAL A 259 3.66 4.34 -10.36
CA VAL A 259 4.08 3.02 -9.92
C VAL A 259 5.57 2.84 -9.99
N LYS A 260 6.04 2.04 -9.04
CA LYS A 260 7.38 1.47 -9.00
C LYS A 260 7.28 0.01 -9.42
N HIS A 261 8.03 -0.35 -10.44
CA HIS A 261 8.18 -1.73 -10.85
C HIS A 261 9.35 -2.32 -10.07
N VAL A 262 9.07 -3.37 -9.32
CA VAL A 262 10.05 -4.10 -8.52
C VAL A 262 10.37 -5.39 -9.24
N VAL A 263 11.55 -5.41 -9.86
CA VAL A 263 12.06 -6.55 -10.61
C VAL A 263 12.40 -7.70 -9.66
N TRP A 264 12.01 -8.92 -10.05
CA TRP A 264 12.40 -10.14 -9.35
C TRP A 264 13.72 -10.66 -9.96
N PRO A 265 14.87 -10.49 -9.28
CA PRO A 265 16.14 -10.93 -9.82
C PRO A 265 16.17 -12.44 -10.02
N SER A 266 16.80 -12.88 -11.12
CA SER A 266 17.05 -14.29 -11.39
C SER A 266 18.10 -14.84 -10.41
N GLU A 267 17.81 -16.00 -9.81
CA GLU A 267 18.75 -16.78 -9.01
C GLU A 267 19.53 -17.81 -9.86
N GLY A 268 19.34 -17.77 -11.18
CA GLY A 268 19.88 -18.75 -12.12
C GLY A 268 18.94 -19.94 -12.30
N PHE A 269 19.53 -21.09 -12.62
CA PHE A 269 18.79 -22.32 -12.92
C PHE A 269 19.40 -23.54 -12.24
N VAL A 270 18.58 -24.57 -12.05
CA VAL A 270 19.04 -25.91 -11.65
C VAL A 270 18.37 -26.97 -12.51
N LEU A 271 19.00 -28.15 -12.65
CA LEU A 271 18.35 -29.28 -13.31
C LEU A 271 17.09 -29.68 -12.55
N HIS A 272 16.02 -29.94 -13.30
CA HIS A 272 14.78 -30.47 -12.75
C HIS A 272 14.96 -31.96 -12.41
N GLU A 273 14.38 -32.43 -11.32
CA GLU A 273 14.55 -33.80 -10.82
C GLU A 273 14.04 -34.88 -11.79
N GLN A 274 13.05 -34.54 -12.61
CA GLN A 274 12.53 -35.38 -13.71
C GLN A 274 13.42 -35.37 -14.96
N ASP A 275 14.52 -34.62 -15.00
CA ASP A 275 15.47 -34.71 -16.11
C ASP A 275 16.15 -36.08 -16.11
N ASN A 276 16.12 -36.76 -17.25
CA ASN A 276 16.68 -38.10 -17.43
C ASN A 276 18.18 -38.08 -17.82
N GLY A 277 18.89 -36.98 -17.58
CA GLY A 277 20.28 -36.77 -18.00
C GLY A 277 20.43 -36.25 -19.43
N GLU A 278 19.31 -35.92 -20.09
CA GLU A 278 19.33 -35.31 -21.42
C GLU A 278 19.55 -33.79 -21.38
N ASN A 279 19.51 -33.16 -20.19
CA ASN A 279 19.62 -31.71 -20.00
C ASN A 279 18.54 -30.97 -20.80
N LYS A 280 17.27 -31.31 -20.54
CA LYS A 280 16.07 -30.80 -21.22
C LYS A 280 15.04 -30.21 -20.26
N ASN A 281 15.14 -30.51 -18.97
CA ASN A 281 14.23 -30.05 -17.93
C ASN A 281 14.99 -29.27 -16.85
N PHE A 282 14.55 -28.05 -16.55
CA PHE A 282 15.20 -27.15 -15.61
C PHE A 282 14.18 -26.44 -14.72
N TRP A 283 14.62 -26.05 -13.53
CA TRP A 283 13.96 -25.03 -12.73
C TRP A 283 14.68 -23.70 -12.97
N LEU A 284 13.95 -22.70 -13.48
CA LEU A 284 14.43 -21.32 -13.53
C LEU A 284 13.91 -20.60 -12.30
N ARG A 285 14.80 -19.95 -11.53
CA ARG A 285 14.44 -19.36 -10.24
C ARG A 285 14.53 -17.85 -10.25
N VAL A 286 13.60 -17.23 -9.54
CA VAL A 286 13.52 -15.79 -9.31
C VAL A 286 13.13 -15.52 -7.86
N LYS A 287 13.62 -14.42 -7.32
CA LYS A 287 13.39 -14.07 -5.92
C LYS A 287 12.62 -12.76 -5.81
N HIS A 288 11.58 -12.74 -5.00
CA HIS A 288 10.92 -11.50 -4.62
C HIS A 288 11.88 -10.65 -3.78
N PRO A 289 12.25 -9.43 -4.20
CA PRO A 289 13.30 -8.66 -3.52
C PRO A 289 12.91 -8.13 -2.13
N ARG A 290 11.62 -8.17 -1.75
CA ARG A 290 11.14 -7.69 -0.45
C ARG A 290 10.86 -8.83 0.53
N THR A 291 10.08 -9.82 0.11
CA THR A 291 9.70 -10.94 0.99
C THR A 291 10.79 -12.01 1.04
N GLY A 292 11.63 -12.09 0.01
CA GLY A 292 12.63 -13.13 -0.14
C GLY A 292 12.07 -14.46 -0.65
N ASP A 293 10.78 -14.52 -0.97
CA ASP A 293 10.13 -15.70 -1.55
C ASP A 293 10.78 -16.05 -2.89
N VAL A 294 10.98 -17.35 -3.13
CA VAL A 294 11.60 -17.84 -4.35
C VAL A 294 10.54 -18.53 -5.19
N GLY A 295 10.28 -17.96 -6.37
CA GLY A 295 9.45 -18.57 -7.40
C GLY A 295 10.28 -19.39 -8.37
N SER A 296 9.71 -20.49 -8.84
CA SER A 296 10.30 -21.39 -9.82
C SER A 296 9.42 -21.55 -11.06
N ILE A 297 10.04 -21.55 -12.24
CA ILE A 297 9.39 -21.95 -13.49
C ILE A 297 10.01 -23.26 -13.95
N LYS A 298 9.17 -24.26 -14.17
CA LYS A 298 9.61 -25.47 -14.85
C LYS A 298 9.78 -25.15 -16.32
N PHE A 299 11.02 -25.23 -16.77
CA PHE A 299 11.38 -25.05 -18.17
C PHE A 299 11.66 -26.40 -18.81
N PHE A 300 10.99 -26.67 -19.93
CA PHE A 300 11.21 -27.83 -20.76
C PHE A 300 11.58 -27.40 -22.18
N THR A 301 12.57 -28.10 -22.76
CA THR A 301 12.90 -28.00 -24.18
C THR A 301 13.12 -29.37 -24.80
N ASN A 302 12.74 -29.51 -26.07
CA ASN A 302 13.04 -30.72 -26.84
C ASN A 302 14.52 -30.81 -27.27
N GLN A 303 15.26 -29.70 -27.18
CA GLN A 303 16.65 -29.62 -27.58
C GLN A 303 17.58 -29.74 -26.38
N LYS A 304 18.72 -30.43 -26.54
CA LYS A 304 19.69 -30.55 -25.46
C LYS A 304 20.37 -29.20 -25.23
N VAL A 305 20.29 -28.67 -24.01
CA VAL A 305 20.95 -27.41 -23.65
C VAL A 305 22.48 -27.56 -23.72
N GLY A 306 23.16 -26.54 -24.25
CA GLY A 306 24.62 -26.54 -24.44
C GLY A 306 25.11 -27.35 -25.64
N SER A 307 24.21 -27.76 -26.54
CA SER A 307 24.56 -28.43 -27.79
C SER A 307 24.63 -27.45 -28.97
N GLY A 308 25.25 -27.86 -30.08
CA GLY A 308 25.12 -27.16 -31.37
C GLY A 308 25.84 -25.81 -31.49
N GLY A 309 26.96 -25.59 -30.80
CA GLY A 309 27.79 -24.38 -30.99
C GLY A 309 27.36 -23.14 -30.19
N CYS A 310 26.28 -23.22 -29.40
CA CYS A 310 25.74 -22.10 -28.63
C CYS A 310 26.48 -21.75 -27.32
N GLY A 311 27.80 -21.95 -27.29
CA GLY A 311 28.66 -21.64 -26.15
C GLY A 311 28.45 -22.56 -24.94
N ASN A 312 29.35 -22.44 -23.97
CA ASN A 312 29.23 -23.13 -22.68
C ASN A 312 28.21 -22.43 -21.79
N GLN A 313 27.47 -23.23 -21.01
CA GLN A 313 26.60 -22.72 -19.95
C GLN A 313 27.45 -22.01 -18.89
N ASP A 314 27.01 -20.83 -18.44
CA ASP A 314 27.38 -20.34 -17.11
C ASP A 314 26.24 -20.67 -16.14
N SER A 315 26.46 -20.50 -14.83
CA SER A 315 25.45 -20.83 -13.81
C SER A 315 24.21 -19.93 -13.86
N LYS A 316 24.16 -18.93 -14.75
CA LYS A 316 23.11 -17.91 -14.83
C LYS A 316 22.34 -17.93 -16.16
N LYS A 317 22.92 -18.49 -17.23
CA LYS A 317 22.31 -18.50 -18.57
C LYS A 317 22.27 -19.90 -19.17
N LEU A 318 21.06 -20.36 -19.47
CA LEU A 318 20.82 -21.49 -20.34
C LEU A 318 20.95 -21.04 -21.80
N SER A 319 21.53 -21.90 -22.63
CA SER A 319 21.67 -21.64 -24.06
C SER A 319 21.25 -22.88 -24.84
N VAL A 320 20.26 -22.70 -25.72
CA VAL A 320 19.59 -23.77 -26.46
C VAL A 320 19.71 -23.48 -27.95
N ASN A 321 20.28 -24.43 -28.70
CA ASN A 321 20.31 -24.33 -30.15
C ASN A 321 18.92 -24.65 -30.74
N ALA A 322 18.40 -23.79 -31.62
CA ALA A 322 17.27 -24.12 -32.48
C ALA A 322 17.77 -24.70 -33.82
N PRO A 323 17.51 -25.99 -34.11
CA PRO A 323 17.95 -26.60 -35.35
C PRO A 323 17.30 -25.96 -36.58
N VAL A 324 17.96 -26.04 -37.72
CA VAL A 324 17.40 -25.56 -39.00
C VAL A 324 16.15 -26.35 -39.35
N SER A 325 15.03 -25.66 -39.52
CA SER A 325 13.72 -26.23 -39.83
C SER A 325 13.56 -26.65 -41.29
N GLY A 326 14.45 -26.19 -42.19
CA GLY A 326 14.43 -26.52 -43.62
C GLY A 326 13.35 -25.73 -44.37
N GLY A 327 13.76 -24.78 -45.21
CA GLY A 327 12.87 -23.89 -45.96
C GLY A 327 13.22 -22.41 -45.77
N ASN A 328 12.74 -21.51 -46.63
CA ASN A 328 13.01 -20.06 -46.59
C ASN A 328 11.90 -19.32 -45.80
N LEU A 329 12.21 -18.54 -44.74
CA LEU A 329 11.20 -17.82 -43.92
C LEU A 329 10.39 -16.78 -44.67
N ASN A 330 10.89 -16.26 -45.80
CA ASN A 330 10.19 -15.20 -46.50
C ASN A 330 8.72 -15.56 -46.80
N ASN A 331 8.38 -16.86 -46.86
CA ASN A 331 7.02 -17.38 -47.04
C ASN A 331 6.54 -18.42 -45.99
N VAL A 332 7.26 -18.67 -44.89
CA VAL A 332 7.03 -19.87 -44.04
C VAL A 332 6.96 -19.61 -42.52
N TRP A 333 7.25 -18.40 -42.04
CA TRP A 333 7.29 -18.10 -40.60
C TRP A 333 5.97 -18.29 -39.83
N THR A 334 4.83 -18.30 -40.53
CA THR A 334 3.50 -18.60 -39.94
C THR A 334 3.13 -20.09 -39.97
N LYS A 335 4.00 -20.97 -40.50
CA LYS A 335 3.80 -22.43 -40.54
C LYS A 335 4.54 -23.10 -39.39
N HIS A 336 3.96 -24.18 -38.87
CA HIS A 336 4.59 -24.99 -37.83
C HIS A 336 6.03 -25.42 -38.21
N PRO A 337 7.02 -25.27 -37.32
CA PRO A 337 8.40 -25.65 -37.61
C PRO A 337 8.61 -27.16 -37.61
N SER A 338 9.42 -27.67 -38.53
CA SER A 338 9.84 -29.09 -38.56
C SER A 338 11.05 -29.41 -37.67
N ASN A 339 11.71 -28.40 -37.07
CA ASN A 339 12.90 -28.61 -36.22
C ASN A 339 12.58 -29.14 -34.81
N GLY A 340 11.30 -29.10 -34.40
CA GLY A 340 10.87 -29.53 -33.08
C GLY A 340 11.46 -28.73 -31.92
N SER A 341 11.92 -27.49 -32.12
CA SER A 341 12.52 -26.61 -31.10
C SER A 341 11.45 -26.04 -30.15
N LYS A 342 10.74 -26.93 -29.44
CA LYS A 342 9.67 -26.58 -28.51
C LYS A 342 10.24 -26.12 -27.18
N PHE A 343 9.68 -25.03 -26.66
CA PHE A 343 9.94 -24.47 -25.34
C PHE A 343 8.61 -24.46 -24.57
N ARG A 344 8.64 -24.86 -23.30
CA ARG A 344 7.48 -24.87 -22.40
C ARG A 344 7.90 -24.35 -21.04
N PHE A 345 7.14 -23.40 -20.51
CA PHE A 345 7.32 -22.78 -19.21
C PHE A 345 6.08 -23.09 -18.37
N GLU A 346 6.26 -23.63 -17.17
CA GLU A 346 5.17 -23.85 -16.20
C GLU A 346 5.53 -23.08 -14.92
N PRO A 347 5.03 -21.85 -14.76
CA PRO A 347 5.19 -21.07 -13.53
C PRO A 347 4.56 -21.77 -12.31
N ASP A 348 5.25 -21.74 -11.16
CA ASP A 348 4.67 -22.18 -9.89
C ASP A 348 3.71 -21.13 -9.28
N GLU A 349 3.15 -21.45 -8.11
CA GLU A 349 2.21 -20.55 -7.42
C GLU A 349 2.85 -19.24 -6.97
N VAL A 350 4.15 -19.20 -6.69
CA VAL A 350 4.85 -18.00 -6.25
C VAL A 350 5.11 -17.08 -7.45
N VAL A 351 5.52 -17.63 -8.59
CA VAL A 351 5.67 -16.85 -9.83
C VAL A 351 4.33 -16.29 -10.29
N ARG A 352 3.23 -17.05 -10.15
CA ARG A 352 1.88 -16.55 -10.46
C ARG A 352 1.38 -15.43 -9.53
N GLN A 353 2.07 -15.13 -8.44
CA GLN A 353 1.77 -13.96 -7.58
C GLN A 353 2.43 -12.67 -8.09
N MET A 354 3.32 -12.74 -9.09
CA MET A 354 3.84 -11.54 -9.74
C MET A 354 2.70 -10.79 -10.43
N ASP A 355 2.82 -9.48 -10.47
CA ASP A 355 1.86 -8.62 -11.15
C ASP A 355 2.06 -8.60 -12.66
N MET A 356 3.25 -9.00 -13.12
CA MET A 356 3.59 -9.07 -14.53
C MET A 356 4.72 -10.06 -14.77
N PHE A 357 4.60 -10.80 -15.87
CA PHE A 357 5.61 -11.72 -16.36
C PHE A 357 6.00 -11.31 -17.79
N ARG A 358 7.29 -11.03 -18.01
CA ARG A 358 7.83 -10.72 -19.34
C ARG A 358 8.68 -11.88 -19.82
N LEU A 359 8.25 -12.54 -20.89
CA LEU A 359 9.07 -13.49 -21.63
C LEU A 359 9.96 -12.73 -22.63
N GLU A 360 11.24 -13.09 -22.70
CA GLU A 360 12.21 -12.40 -23.53
C GLU A 360 12.76 -13.32 -24.63
N PHE A 361 12.66 -12.87 -25.87
CA PHE A 361 13.30 -13.49 -27.04
C PHE A 361 14.51 -12.62 -27.40
N LEU A 362 15.68 -13.03 -26.94
CA LEU A 362 16.91 -12.29 -27.15
C LEU A 362 17.51 -12.61 -28.51
N ASP A 363 18.06 -11.58 -29.18
CA ASP A 363 18.83 -11.72 -30.41
C ASP A 363 18.05 -12.35 -31.57
N LEU A 364 16.78 -11.97 -31.77
CA LEU A 364 15.96 -12.51 -32.85
C LEU A 364 16.41 -11.94 -34.20
N ASP A 365 17.02 -12.79 -35.01
CA ASP A 365 17.48 -12.42 -36.35
C ASP A 365 16.37 -12.54 -37.43
N THR A 366 16.60 -11.98 -38.62
CA THR A 366 15.65 -12.07 -39.74
C THR A 366 15.42 -13.49 -40.26
N PHE A 367 16.33 -14.43 -39.96
CA PHE A 367 16.22 -15.85 -40.30
C PHE A 367 15.65 -16.71 -39.15
N GLU A 368 15.25 -16.07 -38.05
CA GLU A 368 14.67 -16.67 -36.85
C GLU A 368 13.22 -16.24 -36.64
N GLY A 369 12.52 -16.93 -35.75
CA GLY A 369 11.15 -16.57 -35.40
C GLY A 369 10.57 -17.41 -34.29
N ILE A 370 9.40 -17.00 -33.80
CA ILE A 370 8.59 -17.71 -32.82
C ILE A 370 7.32 -18.19 -33.54
N TRP A 371 6.87 -19.40 -33.22
CA TRP A 371 5.61 -19.95 -33.73
C TRP A 371 4.86 -20.68 -32.62
N GLY A 372 3.52 -20.64 -32.66
CA GLY A 372 2.67 -21.33 -31.70
C GLY A 372 2.80 -20.80 -30.28
N LEU A 373 3.16 -19.52 -30.10
CA LEU A 373 3.18 -18.86 -28.81
C LEU A 373 1.76 -18.89 -28.21
N THR A 374 1.60 -19.69 -27.16
CA THR A 374 0.32 -19.92 -26.50
C THR A 374 0.48 -19.94 -24.98
N PRO A 375 -0.41 -19.24 -24.23
CA PRO A 375 -1.39 -18.28 -24.74
C PRO A 375 -0.70 -17.07 -25.38
N TRP A 376 -1.45 -16.31 -26.18
CA TRP A 376 -0.90 -15.09 -26.77
C TRP A 376 -0.70 -14.03 -25.69
N PRO A 377 0.47 -13.37 -25.61
CA PRO A 377 0.73 -12.32 -24.63
C PRO A 377 -0.21 -11.12 -24.80
N ASP A 378 -0.38 -10.36 -23.72
CA ASP A 378 -1.15 -9.13 -23.73
C ASP A 378 -0.48 -8.05 -24.58
N GLU A 379 0.86 -8.02 -24.55
CA GLU A 379 1.66 -7.06 -25.32
C GLU A 379 2.94 -7.69 -25.86
N ILE A 380 3.34 -7.27 -27.07
CA ILE A 380 4.61 -7.62 -27.71
C ILE A 380 5.26 -6.35 -28.22
N VAL A 381 6.50 -6.09 -27.83
CA VAL A 381 7.32 -4.95 -28.27
C VAL A 381 8.78 -5.35 -28.38
N ASP A 382 9.60 -4.55 -29.06
CA ASP A 382 11.05 -4.69 -29.09
C ASP A 382 11.74 -3.97 -27.92
N SER A 383 13.07 -3.98 -27.90
CA SER A 383 13.89 -3.26 -26.91
C SER A 383 13.97 -1.75 -27.10
N GLU A 384 13.16 -1.17 -27.98
CA GLU A 384 12.86 0.27 -27.99
C GLU A 384 11.40 0.53 -27.58
N GLY A 385 10.66 -0.53 -27.23
CA GLY A 385 9.23 -0.45 -26.96
C GLY A 385 8.38 -0.33 -28.23
N SER A 386 8.96 -0.49 -29.42
CA SER A 386 8.26 -0.37 -30.68
C SER A 386 7.72 -1.72 -31.17
N LYS A 387 6.74 -1.67 -32.07
CA LYS A 387 6.28 -2.82 -32.86
C LYS A 387 6.77 -2.75 -34.30
N ASP A 388 7.44 -1.67 -34.70
CA ASP A 388 7.77 -1.38 -36.10
C ASP A 388 8.73 -2.43 -36.70
N LEU A 389 9.61 -2.99 -35.87
CA LEU A 389 10.54 -4.03 -36.29
C LEU A 389 9.91 -5.41 -36.31
N LEU A 390 8.71 -5.57 -35.75
CA LEU A 390 8.09 -6.86 -35.49
C LEU A 390 6.96 -7.15 -36.47
N GLN A 391 6.87 -8.41 -36.88
CA GLN A 391 5.70 -8.90 -37.61
C GLN A 391 5.09 -10.04 -36.81
N THR A 392 3.80 -9.91 -36.51
CA THR A 392 3.07 -10.84 -35.65
C THR A 392 1.87 -11.43 -36.37
N ASP A 393 1.60 -12.71 -36.13
CA ASP A 393 0.35 -13.36 -36.51
C ASP A 393 -0.23 -14.08 -35.30
N LYS A 394 -1.16 -13.40 -34.62
CA LYS A 394 -1.82 -13.91 -33.41
C LYS A 394 -2.57 -15.21 -33.64
N SER A 395 -3.09 -15.46 -34.85
CA SER A 395 -3.91 -16.64 -35.14
C SER A 395 -3.13 -17.96 -35.05
N VAL A 396 -1.82 -17.89 -35.26
CA VAL A 396 -0.88 -19.03 -35.19
C VAL A 396 0.19 -18.83 -34.12
N GLY A 397 0.08 -17.77 -33.31
CA GLY A 397 1.07 -17.45 -32.28
C GLY A 397 2.46 -17.15 -32.83
N ALA A 398 2.59 -16.50 -33.99
CA ALA A 398 3.87 -16.29 -34.65
C ALA A 398 4.42 -14.87 -34.47
N ILE A 399 5.74 -14.75 -34.31
CA ILE A 399 6.49 -13.50 -34.20
C ILE A 399 7.76 -13.64 -35.04
N ARG A 400 8.08 -12.62 -35.86
CA ARG A 400 9.38 -12.51 -36.52
C ARG A 400 9.90 -11.08 -36.45
N SER A 401 11.22 -10.96 -36.55
CA SER A 401 11.87 -9.67 -36.72
C SER A 401 12.08 -9.33 -38.19
N SER A 402 12.01 -8.04 -38.52
CA SER A 402 12.39 -7.47 -39.82
C SER A 402 13.86 -7.03 -39.87
N LYS A 403 14.57 -7.08 -38.74
CA LYS A 403 15.98 -6.70 -38.59
C LYS A 403 16.73 -7.74 -37.75
N ASP A 404 18.01 -7.89 -38.01
CA ASP A 404 18.87 -8.77 -37.22
C ASP A 404 19.08 -8.21 -35.81
N ASN A 405 19.31 -9.11 -34.84
CA ASN A 405 19.64 -8.82 -33.44
C ASN A 405 18.55 -8.02 -32.69
N VAL A 406 17.28 -8.32 -32.93
CA VAL A 406 16.17 -7.65 -32.23
C VAL A 406 15.79 -8.42 -30.97
N HIS A 407 15.80 -7.72 -29.83
CA HIS A 407 15.25 -8.25 -28.59
C HIS A 407 13.75 -8.03 -28.56
N VAL A 408 12.98 -9.09 -28.39
CA VAL A 408 11.51 -9.03 -28.33
C VAL A 408 11.04 -9.38 -26.93
N PHE A 409 10.10 -8.60 -26.43
CA PHE A 409 9.50 -8.75 -25.12
C PHE A 409 8.01 -9.07 -25.26
N ALA A 410 7.58 -10.18 -24.67
CA ALA A 410 6.18 -10.59 -24.59
C ALA A 410 5.70 -10.50 -23.14
N TYR A 411 4.74 -9.61 -22.88
CA TYR A 411 4.21 -9.34 -21.55
C TYR A 411 2.92 -10.11 -21.29
N TYR A 412 2.83 -10.71 -20.11
CA TYR A 412 1.63 -11.33 -19.56
C TYR A 412 1.28 -10.61 -18.27
N TYR A 413 0.12 -9.99 -18.24
CA TYR A 413 -0.42 -9.31 -17.05
C TYR A 413 -1.23 -10.26 -16.18
N GLU A 414 -1.81 -11.29 -16.81
CA GLU A 414 -2.30 -12.48 -16.13
C GLU A 414 -1.37 -13.64 -16.48
N ILE A 415 -0.65 -14.16 -15.49
CA ILE A 415 0.42 -15.14 -15.70
C ILE A 415 -0.20 -16.52 -15.98
N PRO A 416 -0.03 -17.07 -17.20
CA PRO A 416 -0.62 -18.35 -17.54
C PRO A 416 0.01 -19.50 -16.77
N ASP A 417 -0.77 -20.57 -16.55
CA ASP A 417 -0.24 -21.83 -15.98
C ASP A 417 0.83 -22.46 -16.87
N VAL A 418 0.74 -22.26 -18.18
CA VAL A 418 1.66 -22.81 -19.16
C VAL A 418 1.85 -21.80 -20.28
N ILE A 419 3.10 -21.53 -20.63
CA ILE A 419 3.47 -20.80 -21.85
C ILE A 419 4.27 -21.76 -22.75
N GLU A 420 3.85 -21.94 -23.98
CA GLU A 420 4.56 -22.76 -24.97
C GLU A 420 4.85 -21.97 -26.24
N HIS A 421 5.95 -22.28 -26.89
CA HIS A 421 6.22 -21.85 -28.26
C HIS A 421 7.25 -22.75 -28.93
N PHE A 422 7.45 -22.54 -30.22
CA PHE A 422 8.55 -23.12 -30.98
C PHE A 422 9.45 -22.02 -31.52
N TYR A 423 10.76 -22.25 -31.46
CA TYR A 423 11.74 -21.42 -32.14
C TYR A 423 11.97 -21.91 -33.57
N HIS A 424 11.79 -21.02 -34.53
CA HIS A 424 12.18 -21.19 -35.92
C HIS A 424 13.63 -20.75 -36.13
N ASN A 425 14.40 -21.61 -36.80
CA ASN A 425 15.63 -21.23 -37.48
C ASN A 425 15.49 -21.76 -38.92
N THR A 426 15.69 -20.92 -39.93
CA THR A 426 15.51 -21.32 -41.34
C THR A 426 16.78 -21.42 -42.15
N GLY A 427 17.92 -21.35 -41.47
CA GLY A 427 19.21 -21.29 -42.12
C GLY A 427 19.64 -19.85 -42.29
N GLY A 428 20.91 -19.59 -41.98
CA GLY A 428 21.44 -18.25 -41.77
C GLY A 428 22.57 -18.28 -40.74
N GLY A 429 22.52 -19.23 -39.81
CA GLY A 429 23.57 -19.45 -38.84
C GLY A 429 23.18 -20.45 -37.75
N THR A 430 23.94 -20.37 -36.66
CA THR A 430 23.60 -21.07 -35.41
C THR A 430 22.65 -20.18 -34.62
N ALA A 431 21.41 -20.61 -34.46
CA ALA A 431 20.40 -19.89 -33.69
C ALA A 431 20.48 -20.32 -32.22
N CYS A 432 20.87 -19.39 -31.35
CA CYS A 432 21.15 -19.65 -29.95
C CYS A 432 20.22 -18.85 -29.06
N HIS A 433 19.33 -19.54 -28.34
CA HIS A 433 18.31 -18.87 -27.55
C HIS A 433 18.47 -19.19 -26.07
N ALA A 434 18.32 -18.15 -25.26
CA ALA A 434 18.20 -18.28 -23.81
C ALA A 434 16.72 -18.26 -23.43
N PRO A 435 16.21 -19.23 -22.63
CA PRO A 435 14.92 -19.10 -21.99
C PRO A 435 15.00 -17.99 -20.93
N SER A 436 14.80 -16.74 -21.35
CA SER A 436 14.90 -15.55 -20.50
C SER A 436 13.52 -14.99 -20.18
N PHE A 437 13.35 -14.54 -18.95
CA PHE A 437 12.13 -13.88 -18.49
C PHE A 437 12.45 -12.94 -17.34
N VAL A 438 11.54 -12.00 -17.08
CA VAL A 438 11.60 -11.09 -15.94
C VAL A 438 10.24 -11.05 -15.27
N GLY A 439 10.24 -11.23 -13.95
CA GLY A 439 9.06 -11.07 -13.10
C GLY A 439 9.01 -9.70 -12.45
N PHE A 440 7.82 -9.15 -12.23
CA PHE A 440 7.65 -7.84 -11.60
C PHE A 440 6.56 -7.87 -10.53
N THR A 441 6.80 -7.14 -9.45
CA THR A 441 5.74 -6.63 -8.57
C THR A 441 5.53 -5.15 -8.90
N ILE A 442 4.28 -4.73 -9.05
CA ILE A 442 3.89 -3.34 -9.28
C ILE A 442 3.44 -2.76 -7.95
N GLU A 443 4.20 -1.78 -7.46
CA GLU A 443 3.96 -1.12 -6.19
C GLU A 443 3.55 0.34 -6.42
N PRO A 444 2.77 0.94 -5.51
CA PRO A 444 2.54 2.38 -5.52
C PRO A 444 3.87 3.14 -5.45
N GLY A 445 4.07 4.07 -6.38
CA GLY A 445 5.18 5.02 -6.38
C GLY A 445 4.73 6.41 -5.91
N PRO A 446 5.66 7.37 -5.77
CA PRO A 446 5.32 8.76 -5.41
C PRO A 446 4.39 9.37 -6.47
N CYS A 447 3.42 10.21 -6.11
CA CYS A 447 2.47 10.75 -7.10
C CYS A 447 3.19 11.49 -8.24
N CYS A 448 2.74 11.33 -9.49
CA CYS A 448 3.33 12.03 -10.63
C CYS A 448 3.16 13.54 -10.58
N THR A 449 1.96 14.00 -10.21
CA THR A 449 1.61 15.42 -10.11
C THR A 449 0.53 15.60 -9.05
N GLY A 450 0.51 16.76 -8.38
CA GLY A 450 -0.62 17.20 -7.55
C GLY A 450 -0.64 16.78 -6.07
N CYS A 451 0.40 16.13 -5.54
CA CYS A 451 0.44 15.64 -4.14
C CYS A 451 1.18 16.52 -3.12
N GLY A 452 1.44 17.80 -3.42
CA GLY A 452 2.29 18.66 -2.59
C GLY A 452 3.76 18.62 -3.05
N GLY A 453 4.49 19.72 -2.84
CA GLY A 453 5.69 20.08 -3.61
C GLY A 453 6.93 19.17 -3.46
N GLU A 454 7.84 19.31 -4.41
CA GLU A 454 9.10 18.55 -4.61
C GLU A 454 10.04 18.50 -3.38
N GLU A 455 9.82 19.32 -2.36
CA GLU A 455 10.63 19.34 -1.13
C GLU A 455 10.22 18.28 -0.09
N GLU A 456 9.04 17.64 -0.21
CA GLU A 456 8.60 16.55 0.69
C GLU A 456 9.06 15.15 0.23
N GLU A 457 9.57 15.01 -1.01
CA GLU A 457 9.91 13.71 -1.63
C GLU A 457 11.11 13.01 -0.94
N GLN A 458 11.96 13.75 -0.21
CA GLN A 458 13.08 13.17 0.57
C GLN A 458 12.73 12.74 2.00
N GLN A 459 11.62 13.24 2.58
CA GLN A 459 11.17 12.86 3.92
C GLN A 459 10.20 11.66 3.90
N GLN A 460 9.45 11.48 2.81
CA GLN A 460 8.49 10.37 2.69
C GLN A 460 9.13 8.98 2.52
N GLU A 461 10.34 8.86 1.97
CA GLU A 461 11.02 7.54 1.86
C GLU A 461 11.45 6.97 3.24
N GLN A 462 11.59 7.80 4.27
CA GLN A 462 11.89 7.34 5.64
C GLN A 462 10.64 7.08 6.50
N GLU A 463 9.49 7.65 6.17
CA GLU A 463 8.23 7.47 6.92
C GLU A 463 7.23 6.50 6.27
N GLN A 464 7.37 6.19 4.97
CA GLN A 464 6.43 5.27 4.27
C GLN A 464 6.58 3.79 4.62
N SER A 465 7.59 3.37 5.40
CA SER A 465 7.57 2.04 6.03
C SER A 465 6.53 1.92 7.16
N GLY A 466 5.85 3.02 7.54
CA GLY A 466 4.83 3.06 8.59
C GLY A 466 3.51 3.76 8.22
N SER A 467 3.37 4.33 7.01
CA SER A 467 2.19 5.11 6.61
C SER A 467 1.07 4.25 5.99
N ILE A 468 0.34 3.57 6.87
CA ILE A 468 -1.11 3.27 6.86
C ILE A 468 -1.81 3.30 5.48
N SER A 469 -1.91 2.13 4.84
CA SER A 469 -3.12 1.79 4.06
C SER A 469 -4.27 1.67 5.06
N ARG A 470 -5.06 2.73 5.23
CA ARG A 470 -6.32 2.63 5.97
C ARG A 470 -7.24 1.83 5.05
N CYS A 471 -7.72 0.66 5.48
CA CYS A 471 -8.98 0.14 4.92
C CYS A 471 -9.96 1.33 5.01
N ALA A 472 -10.34 1.90 3.87
CA ALA A 472 -11.20 3.08 3.86
C ALA A 472 -12.45 2.72 4.68
N GLU A 473 -12.78 3.53 5.69
CA GLU A 473 -14.01 3.32 6.44
C GLU A 473 -15.15 3.27 5.43
N GLN A 474 -15.83 2.12 5.32
CA GLN A 474 -16.97 2.02 4.43
C GLN A 474 -18.11 2.86 5.00
N LEU A 475 -18.29 4.01 4.37
CA LEU A 475 -19.51 4.79 4.43
C LEU A 475 -20.45 4.20 3.38
N THR A 476 -21.47 3.47 3.84
CA THR A 476 -22.61 3.12 2.99
C THR A 476 -23.52 4.33 2.90
N ILE A 477 -23.89 4.70 1.68
CA ILE A 477 -24.96 5.65 1.40
C ILE A 477 -26.19 4.85 1.00
N GLY A 478 -27.31 5.07 1.67
CA GLY A 478 -28.60 4.46 1.31
C GLY A 478 -29.62 5.51 0.94
N MET A 479 -30.54 5.15 0.04
CA MET A 479 -31.70 5.95 -0.32
C MET A 479 -32.94 5.04 -0.33
N MET A 480 -34.04 5.52 0.25
CA MET A 480 -35.33 4.83 0.23
C MET A 480 -36.42 5.80 -0.23
N ASP A 481 -37.16 5.42 -1.27
CA ASP A 481 -38.41 6.09 -1.65
C ASP A 481 -39.56 5.55 -0.80
N VAL A 482 -40.29 6.45 -0.15
CA VAL A 482 -41.44 6.15 0.71
C VAL A 482 -42.76 6.39 -0.06
N GLY A 483 -42.69 6.82 -1.33
CA GLY A 483 -43.82 7.19 -2.16
C GLY A 483 -44.50 6.01 -2.88
N ASN A 484 -45.84 6.05 -2.91
CA ASN A 484 -46.74 5.25 -3.74
C ASN A 484 -47.30 3.93 -3.16
N GLN A 485 -47.55 3.88 -1.85
CA GLN A 485 -48.44 2.84 -1.28
C GLN A 485 -49.70 3.47 -0.66
N ASP A 486 -50.88 3.09 -1.17
CA ASP A 486 -52.19 3.67 -0.80
C ASP A 486 -52.44 3.65 0.72
N ASN A 487 -52.55 4.82 1.35
CA ASN A 487 -52.99 5.02 2.74
C ASN A 487 -52.26 4.16 3.80
N MET A 488 -51.04 3.71 3.54
CA MET A 488 -50.30 2.89 4.50
C MET A 488 -49.34 3.73 5.34
N ARG A 489 -49.35 3.43 6.65
CA ARG A 489 -48.30 3.85 7.58
C ARG A 489 -47.02 3.09 7.21
N VAL A 490 -45.99 3.80 6.76
CA VAL A 490 -44.69 3.20 6.46
C VAL A 490 -43.77 3.44 7.66
N GLU A 491 -43.18 2.37 8.17
CA GLU A 491 -42.30 2.38 9.33
C GLU A 491 -41.00 1.65 9.00
N PHE A 492 -39.87 2.35 9.13
CA PHE A 492 -38.54 1.79 8.88
C PHE A 492 -37.51 2.38 9.85
N THR A 493 -36.39 1.70 10.01
CA THR A 493 -35.29 2.11 10.89
C THR A 493 -34.04 2.29 10.05
N VAL A 494 -33.37 3.43 10.21
CA VAL A 494 -32.07 3.71 9.59
C VAL A 494 -30.98 3.86 10.67
N PRO A 495 -29.79 3.30 10.47
CA PRO A 495 -29.39 2.53 9.31
C PRO A 495 -29.89 1.07 9.46
N PRO A 496 -29.74 0.21 8.45
CA PRO A 496 -29.98 -1.23 8.60
C PRO A 496 -29.17 -1.82 9.76
N ALA A 497 -29.63 -2.95 10.31
CA ALA A 497 -28.88 -3.68 11.31
C ALA A 497 -27.46 -4.01 10.79
N GLY A 498 -26.44 -3.83 11.64
CA GLY A 498 -25.03 -4.00 11.24
C GLY A 498 -24.32 -2.71 10.83
N TYR A 499 -24.97 -1.55 10.92
CA TYR A 499 -24.36 -0.26 10.63
C TYR A 499 -24.56 0.75 11.77
N ASP A 500 -23.65 1.71 11.86
CA ASP A 500 -23.68 2.89 12.73
C ASP A 500 -24.04 4.12 11.90
N LEU A 501 -25.11 4.83 12.25
CA LEU A 501 -25.59 5.95 11.46
C LEU A 501 -24.71 7.17 11.67
N VAL A 502 -24.17 7.71 10.58
CA VAL A 502 -23.29 8.89 10.60
C VAL A 502 -24.11 10.14 10.28
N SER A 503 -24.98 10.06 9.27
CA SER A 503 -25.94 11.12 8.96
C SER A 503 -27.20 10.55 8.32
N ALA A 504 -28.30 11.28 8.42
CA ALA A 504 -29.54 10.99 7.70
C ALA A 504 -30.18 12.31 7.23
N LYS A 505 -30.90 12.26 6.12
CA LYS A 505 -31.64 13.39 5.57
C LYS A 505 -32.97 12.86 5.03
N ILE A 506 -34.06 13.54 5.37
CA ILE A 506 -35.40 13.28 4.83
C ILE A 506 -35.78 14.49 3.98
N GLU A 507 -36.22 14.24 2.75
CA GLU A 507 -36.63 15.28 1.81
C GLU A 507 -38.05 15.05 1.28
N CYS A 508 -38.74 16.15 1.01
CA CYS A 508 -40.03 16.15 0.31
C CYS A 508 -41.11 15.30 1.01
N LEU A 509 -41.29 15.46 2.33
CA LEU A 509 -42.37 14.79 3.06
C LEU A 509 -43.74 15.28 2.59
N GLY A 510 -44.49 14.40 1.93
CA GLY A 510 -45.87 14.67 1.53
C GLY A 510 -46.90 14.48 2.65
N GLY A 511 -46.57 13.66 3.66
CA GLY A 511 -47.43 13.36 4.82
C GLY A 511 -46.84 13.79 6.16
N GLU A 512 -47.60 13.61 7.26
CA GLU A 512 -47.09 13.84 8.60
C GLU A 512 -46.09 12.73 8.98
N ALA A 513 -44.82 13.08 9.20
CA ALA A 513 -43.83 12.13 9.71
C ALA A 513 -43.60 12.32 11.21
N MET A 514 -43.49 11.19 11.91
CA MET A 514 -42.98 11.09 13.27
C MET A 514 -41.62 10.42 13.22
N LEU A 515 -40.62 11.11 13.73
CA LEU A 515 -39.26 10.63 13.85
C LEU A 515 -38.97 10.30 15.30
N GLU A 516 -38.44 9.12 15.60
CA GLU A 516 -38.06 8.73 16.94
C GLU A 516 -36.56 8.44 17.01
N THR A 517 -35.85 9.20 17.85
CA THR A 517 -34.40 9.07 18.08
C THR A 517 -34.13 8.95 19.56
N GLY A 518 -33.49 7.86 20.00
CA GLY A 518 -33.19 7.64 21.42
C GLY A 518 -34.43 7.66 22.33
N GLY A 519 -35.60 7.25 21.82
CA GLY A 519 -36.89 7.28 22.52
C GLY A 519 -37.59 8.63 22.56
N VAL A 520 -37.06 9.67 21.90
CA VAL A 520 -37.70 10.97 21.76
C VAL A 520 -38.37 11.06 20.40
N ALA A 521 -39.70 11.23 20.39
CA ALA A 521 -40.48 11.38 19.17
C ALA A 521 -40.64 12.87 18.78
N GLN A 522 -40.24 13.23 17.57
CA GLN A 522 -40.37 14.55 16.98
C GLN A 522 -41.31 14.50 15.77
N LYS A 523 -42.30 15.40 15.74
CA LYS A 523 -43.20 15.56 14.59
C LYS A 523 -42.53 16.45 13.53
N ILE A 524 -42.46 15.98 12.29
CA ILE A 524 -41.98 16.74 11.14
C ILE A 524 -43.18 17.25 10.35
N VAL A 525 -43.20 18.56 10.12
CA VAL A 525 -44.28 19.24 9.37
C VAL A 525 -44.07 19.00 7.87
N VAL A 526 -45.16 18.70 7.16
CA VAL A 526 -45.23 18.52 5.70
C VAL A 526 -44.44 19.62 4.96
N GLY A 527 -43.67 19.24 3.94
CA GLY A 527 -42.92 20.17 3.10
C GLY A 527 -41.61 20.70 3.68
N ARG A 528 -41.11 20.15 4.79
CA ARG A 528 -39.76 20.48 5.32
C ARG A 528 -38.79 19.31 5.15
N SER A 529 -37.58 19.62 4.71
CA SER A 529 -36.44 18.71 4.82
C SER A 529 -35.85 18.79 6.23
N VAL A 530 -35.40 17.65 6.76
CA VAL A 530 -34.70 17.58 8.05
C VAL A 530 -33.46 16.72 7.87
N SER A 531 -32.33 17.18 8.40
CA SER A 531 -31.06 16.46 8.39
C SER A 531 -30.53 16.28 9.81
N TRP A 532 -29.80 15.18 10.00
CA TRP A 532 -29.10 14.85 11.24
C TRP A 532 -27.69 14.42 10.88
N GLN A 533 -26.73 14.89 11.66
CA GLN A 533 -25.33 14.51 11.53
C GLN A 533 -24.79 14.24 12.94
N ALA A 534 -23.97 13.19 13.08
CA ALA A 534 -23.29 12.93 14.34
C ALA A 534 -22.38 14.13 14.73
N PRO A 535 -22.23 14.47 16.02
CA PRO A 535 -21.49 15.65 16.47
C PRO A 535 -19.96 15.61 16.22
N GLY A 536 -19.44 14.56 15.60
CA GLY A 536 -18.03 14.40 15.29
C GLY A 536 -17.73 13.09 14.55
N SER A 537 -16.55 12.99 13.94
CA SER A 537 -16.12 11.88 13.07
C SER A 537 -16.06 10.50 13.76
N GLY A 538 -16.11 10.43 15.08
CA GLY A 538 -16.14 9.19 15.86
C GLY A 538 -17.46 8.89 16.58
N GLN A 539 -18.46 9.77 16.46
CA GLN A 539 -19.76 9.59 17.12
C GLN A 539 -20.78 8.98 16.17
N ILE A 540 -21.73 8.24 16.73
CA ILE A 540 -22.78 7.55 15.98
C ILE A 540 -24.14 8.12 16.41
N LEU A 541 -25.04 8.32 15.46
CA LEU A 541 -26.45 8.57 15.76
C LEU A 541 -27.07 7.25 16.23
N SER A 542 -27.87 7.31 17.30
CA SER A 542 -28.75 6.17 17.63
C SER A 542 -29.63 5.86 16.41
N PRO A 543 -29.97 4.58 16.15
CA PRO A 543 -30.86 4.25 15.06
C PRO A 543 -32.10 5.15 15.07
N ILE A 544 -32.39 5.75 13.93
CA ILE A 544 -33.50 6.66 13.74
C ILE A 544 -34.66 5.83 13.21
N LYS A 545 -35.74 5.77 13.99
CA LYS A 545 -36.97 5.15 13.55
C LYS A 545 -37.85 6.21 12.91
N ILE A 546 -38.22 5.99 11.65
CA ILE A 546 -39.01 6.94 10.85
C ILE A 546 -40.38 6.31 10.63
N THR A 547 -41.43 7.01 11.05
CA THR A 547 -42.83 6.62 10.80
C THR A 547 -43.50 7.72 9.99
N VAL A 548 -43.84 7.44 8.74
CA VAL A 548 -44.58 8.38 7.89
C VAL A 548 -46.06 7.98 7.87
N LYS A 549 -46.95 8.92 8.16
CA LYS A 549 -48.41 8.74 8.13
C LYS A 549 -49.04 9.66 7.08
N ASP A 550 -50.16 9.20 6.53
CA ASP A 550 -51.04 9.99 5.67
C ASP A 550 -50.31 10.62 4.46
N VAL A 551 -49.45 9.85 3.77
CA VAL A 551 -48.77 10.31 2.55
C VAL A 551 -49.81 10.47 1.44
N PRO A 552 -50.05 11.70 0.92
CA PRO A 552 -50.98 11.92 -0.17
C PRO A 552 -50.56 11.14 -1.40
N ILE A 553 -51.53 10.52 -2.07
CA ILE A 553 -51.33 9.80 -3.33
C ILE A 553 -50.65 10.75 -4.32
N LYS A 554 -49.51 10.33 -4.90
CA LYS A 554 -48.63 11.05 -5.87
C LYS A 554 -47.52 11.96 -5.32
N GLN A 555 -47.16 11.88 -4.03
CA GLN A 555 -45.95 12.55 -3.54
C GLN A 555 -44.88 11.54 -3.11
N HIS A 556 -43.68 11.68 -3.69
CA HIS A 556 -42.50 10.89 -3.34
C HIS A 556 -41.75 11.59 -2.20
N SER A 557 -41.40 10.82 -1.18
CA SER A 557 -40.59 11.30 -0.05
C SER A 557 -39.36 10.42 0.03
N PHE A 558 -38.19 11.03 0.05
CA PHE A 558 -36.92 10.31 0.04
C PHE A 558 -36.26 10.38 1.40
N VAL A 559 -35.72 9.26 1.86
CA VAL A 559 -34.81 9.21 3.00
C VAL A 559 -33.46 8.77 2.52
N THR A 560 -32.46 9.62 2.69
CA THR A 560 -31.06 9.31 2.45
C THR A 560 -30.32 9.18 3.77
N TRP A 561 -29.31 8.31 3.84
CA TRP A 561 -28.46 8.18 5.01
C TRP A 561 -27.04 7.81 4.64
N ILE A 562 -26.10 8.19 5.51
CA ILE A 562 -24.72 7.73 5.51
C ILE A 562 -24.53 6.91 6.78
N ALA A 563 -24.07 5.67 6.65
CA ALA A 563 -23.81 4.79 7.77
C ALA A 563 -22.45 4.10 7.63
N ARG A 564 -21.76 3.95 8.74
CA ARG A 564 -20.50 3.21 8.85
C ARG A 564 -20.82 1.76 9.15
N SER A 565 -20.21 0.80 8.48
CA SER A 565 -20.35 -0.61 8.87
C SER A 565 -19.90 -0.79 10.33
N LYS A 566 -20.73 -1.43 11.16
CA LYS A 566 -20.28 -1.96 12.44
C LYS A 566 -19.37 -3.13 12.11
N GLY A 567 -18.09 -2.84 11.88
CA GLY A 567 -17.08 -3.90 11.90
C GLY A 567 -17.28 -4.70 13.19
N GLU A 568 -17.33 -6.02 13.08
CA GLU A 568 -17.15 -6.84 14.27
C GLU A 568 -15.87 -6.32 14.95
N GLY A 569 -15.96 -5.96 16.23
CA GLY A 569 -14.80 -5.42 16.94
C GLY A 569 -13.57 -6.31 16.74
N PRO A 570 -12.35 -5.76 16.81
CA PRO A 570 -11.15 -6.52 16.48
C PRO A 570 -11.13 -7.86 17.21
N VAL A 571 -10.95 -8.94 16.45
CA VAL A 571 -10.82 -10.28 17.03
C VAL A 571 -9.37 -10.47 17.45
N GLU A 572 -9.12 -10.78 18.72
CA GLU A 572 -7.79 -11.17 19.18
C GLU A 572 -7.49 -12.59 18.67
N LEU A 573 -6.46 -12.70 17.85
CA LEU A 573 -6.01 -13.92 17.21
C LEU A 573 -4.53 -14.16 17.51
N CYS A 574 -4.11 -15.40 17.33
CA CYS A 574 -2.75 -15.85 17.53
C CYS A 574 -2.16 -16.26 16.19
N ASP A 575 -1.01 -15.68 15.88
CA ASP A 575 -0.19 -16.12 14.78
C ASP A 575 0.61 -17.33 15.25
N LEU A 576 0.06 -18.51 14.96
CA LEU A 576 0.69 -19.80 15.18
C LEU A 576 1.66 -20.00 14.03
N THR A 577 2.85 -19.40 14.11
CA THR A 577 3.98 -19.88 13.30
C THR A 577 3.99 -21.39 13.45
N PRO A 578 3.97 -22.17 12.35
CA PRO A 578 4.13 -23.61 12.44
C PRO A 578 5.29 -23.87 13.41
N GLU A 579 5.25 -24.97 14.16
CA GLU A 579 6.46 -25.51 14.78
C GLU A 579 7.43 -25.87 13.65
N GLY A 580 8.00 -24.85 13.01
CA GLY A 580 9.00 -24.94 12.00
C GLY A 580 10.21 -25.47 12.72
N THR A 581 10.82 -26.48 12.13
CA THR A 581 12.15 -26.96 12.48
C THR A 581 13.00 -25.76 12.90
N PRO A 582 13.51 -25.72 14.15
CA PRO A 582 14.19 -24.55 14.67
C PRO A 582 15.23 -24.05 13.68
N VAL A 583 15.00 -22.86 13.11
CA VAL A 583 15.90 -22.33 12.08
C VAL A 583 17.17 -21.88 12.78
N THR A 584 18.24 -22.62 12.53
CA THR A 584 19.55 -22.36 13.10
C THR A 584 20.34 -21.52 12.11
N SER A 585 20.74 -20.33 12.53
CA SER A 585 21.59 -19.44 11.74
C SER A 585 22.96 -19.33 12.38
N ILE A 586 23.99 -19.23 11.54
CA ILE A 586 25.36 -18.98 11.98
C ILE A 586 25.58 -17.47 11.97
N PHE A 587 25.81 -16.89 13.14
CA PHE A 587 26.34 -15.54 13.24
C PHE A 587 27.82 -15.58 12.86
N ASP A 588 28.13 -15.20 11.62
CA ASP A 588 29.51 -14.95 11.18
C ASP A 588 29.96 -13.59 11.73
N PRO A 589 30.88 -13.57 12.72
CA PRO A 589 31.25 -12.33 13.37
C PRO A 589 32.24 -11.50 12.53
N LYS A 590 32.63 -11.95 11.33
CA LYS A 590 33.58 -11.25 10.44
C LYS A 590 33.03 -9.94 9.85
N VAL A 591 31.72 -9.68 9.97
CA VAL A 591 31.05 -8.50 9.41
C VAL A 591 30.89 -7.43 10.50
N TYR A 592 31.48 -6.25 10.26
CA TYR A 592 31.77 -5.17 11.22
C TYR A 592 30.57 -4.38 11.78
N SER A 593 29.47 -5.02 12.16
CA SER A 593 28.30 -4.33 12.73
C SER A 593 28.01 -4.77 14.17
N THR A 594 27.75 -3.79 15.05
CA THR A 594 27.32 -4.01 16.44
C THR A 594 25.92 -4.61 16.56
N THR A 595 25.12 -4.61 15.50
CA THR A 595 23.77 -5.19 15.47
C THR A 595 23.52 -5.83 14.11
N ARG A 596 23.06 -7.09 14.09
CA ARG A 596 22.76 -7.84 12.87
C ARG A 596 21.53 -8.72 13.05
N THR A 597 20.63 -8.72 12.06
CA THR A 597 19.54 -9.69 11.96
C THR A 597 20.03 -10.92 11.19
N LEU A 598 19.87 -12.10 11.78
CA LEU A 598 20.21 -13.39 11.21
C LEU A 598 19.10 -13.90 10.27
N ASP A 599 19.41 -14.89 9.43
CA ASP A 599 18.44 -15.47 8.47
C ASP A 599 17.20 -16.08 9.17
N ASN A 600 17.32 -16.43 10.45
CA ASN A 600 16.21 -16.89 11.28
C ASN A 600 15.40 -15.77 11.96
N GLY A 601 15.64 -14.50 11.58
CA GLY A 601 14.93 -13.33 12.09
C GLY A 601 15.38 -12.83 13.46
N VAL A 602 16.35 -13.49 14.12
CA VAL A 602 16.90 -13.02 15.39
C VAL A 602 17.86 -11.86 15.12
N THR A 603 17.61 -10.71 15.75
CA THR A 603 18.58 -9.62 15.81
C THR A 603 19.52 -9.84 16.99
N VAL A 604 20.81 -9.97 16.70
CA VAL A 604 21.90 -10.05 17.68
C VAL A 604 22.57 -8.69 17.76
N SER A 605 22.65 -8.11 18.95
CA SER A 605 23.48 -6.91 19.19
C SER A 605 24.63 -7.25 20.13
N VAL A 606 25.84 -6.82 19.77
CA VAL A 606 27.08 -7.05 20.51
C VAL A 606 27.67 -5.70 20.92
N VAL A 607 27.92 -5.54 22.22
CA VAL A 607 28.48 -4.34 22.83
C VAL A 607 29.83 -4.68 23.47
N ASN A 608 30.78 -3.74 23.39
CA ASN A 608 32.13 -3.83 23.94
C ASN A 608 33.00 -4.96 23.38
N ALA A 609 32.72 -5.42 22.16
CA ALA A 609 33.61 -6.29 21.41
C ALA A 609 34.43 -5.47 20.40
N ALA A 610 35.70 -5.80 20.26
CA ALA A 610 36.52 -5.30 19.17
C ALA A 610 36.56 -6.35 18.05
N SER A 611 36.55 -5.88 16.80
CA SER A 611 36.93 -6.69 15.64
C SER A 611 38.45 -6.62 15.45
N SER A 612 39.03 -7.61 14.77
CA SER A 612 40.42 -7.55 14.36
C SER A 612 40.60 -8.23 13.04
N ASP A 613 41.60 -7.75 12.29
CA ASP A 613 42.03 -8.32 11.02
C ASP A 613 42.65 -9.72 11.15
N PHE A 614 42.70 -10.30 12.34
CA PHE A 614 43.10 -11.70 12.50
C PHE A 614 42.00 -12.56 11.89
N THR A 615 42.31 -13.17 10.74
CA THR A 615 41.41 -13.98 9.90
C THR A 615 40.65 -15.09 10.63
N ASN A 616 41.06 -15.42 11.85
CA ASN A 616 40.58 -16.55 12.63
C ASN A 616 39.78 -16.15 13.89
N PHE A 617 39.74 -14.87 14.31
CA PHE A 617 39.09 -14.46 15.57
C PHE A 617 38.23 -13.20 15.39
N PRO A 618 36.95 -13.39 15.07
CA PRO A 618 36.13 -12.30 14.55
C PRO A 618 35.53 -11.38 15.63
N LEU A 619 35.35 -11.86 16.88
CA LEU A 619 35.01 -11.01 18.04
C LEU A 619 35.92 -11.31 19.23
N TYR A 620 36.45 -10.27 19.88
CA TYR A 620 37.20 -10.41 21.13
C TYR A 620 37.04 -9.21 22.08
N SER A 621 37.31 -9.44 23.37
CA SER A 621 37.43 -8.37 24.36
C SER A 621 38.77 -7.66 24.22
N ASN A 622 38.73 -6.33 24.10
CA ASN A 622 39.90 -5.46 24.16
C ASN A 622 39.91 -4.70 25.50
N PRO A 623 41.08 -4.50 26.13
CA PRO A 623 41.14 -3.64 27.30
C PRO A 623 40.81 -2.21 26.89
N ASP A 624 40.07 -1.49 27.73
CA ASP A 624 39.88 -0.06 27.60
C ASP A 624 41.20 0.69 27.89
N ALA A 625 41.18 2.02 27.79
CA ALA A 625 42.35 2.86 28.06
C ALA A 625 42.93 2.72 29.48
N SER A 626 42.17 2.13 30.42
CA SER A 626 42.60 1.85 31.80
C SER A 626 43.21 0.46 31.99
N GLY A 627 43.28 -0.35 30.93
CA GLY A 627 43.71 -1.76 31.01
C GLY A 627 42.61 -2.70 31.51
N LYS A 628 41.38 -2.20 31.70
CA LYS A 628 40.25 -3.03 32.13
C LYS A 628 39.52 -3.56 30.91
N PHE A 629 39.25 -4.86 30.90
CA PHE A 629 38.40 -5.46 29.88
C PHE A 629 36.93 -5.14 30.21
N PRO A 630 36.19 -4.46 29.31
CA PRO A 630 34.76 -4.28 29.47
C PRO A 630 34.05 -5.62 29.29
N ASP A 631 32.88 -5.76 29.91
CA ASP A 631 32.02 -6.93 29.70
C ASP A 631 31.57 -6.97 28.24
N VAL A 632 31.82 -8.09 27.56
CA VAL A 632 31.28 -8.35 26.22
C VAL A 632 29.84 -8.79 26.39
N LYS A 633 28.91 -7.95 25.92
CA LYS A 633 27.47 -8.17 26.07
C LYS A 633 26.84 -8.47 24.72
N MET A 634 26.09 -9.56 24.64
CA MET A 634 25.27 -9.92 23.49
C MET A 634 23.79 -9.93 23.89
N THR A 635 22.93 -9.28 23.12
CA THR A 635 21.47 -9.28 23.32
C THR A 635 20.76 -9.82 22.09
N PHE A 636 19.69 -10.57 22.29
CA PHE A 636 18.87 -11.17 21.23
C PHE A 636 17.49 -10.51 21.21
N SER A 637 16.92 -10.28 20.02
CA SER A 637 15.55 -9.70 19.89
C SER A 637 14.44 -10.59 20.44
N GLN A 638 14.72 -11.86 20.67
CA GLN A 638 13.82 -12.86 21.24
C GLN A 638 14.64 -13.93 21.98
N PRO A 639 14.02 -14.75 22.85
CA PRO A 639 14.71 -15.88 23.47
C PRO A 639 15.27 -16.86 22.44
N VAL A 640 16.54 -17.26 22.59
CA VAL A 640 17.21 -18.19 21.68
C VAL A 640 17.83 -19.37 22.42
N ASP A 641 17.92 -20.49 21.71
CA ASP A 641 18.89 -21.52 22.05
C ASP A 641 20.17 -21.21 21.27
N PHE A 642 21.35 -21.43 21.85
CA PHE A 642 22.60 -21.16 21.13
C PHE A 642 23.67 -22.22 21.40
N GLU A 643 24.58 -22.32 20.43
CA GLU A 643 25.82 -23.07 20.51
C GLU A 643 26.96 -22.13 20.12
N MET A 644 27.98 -22.01 20.97
CA MET A 644 29.06 -21.05 20.77
C MET A 644 30.42 -21.69 21.05
N GLU A 645 31.36 -21.45 20.16
CA GLU A 645 32.75 -21.87 20.31
C GLU A 645 33.61 -20.69 20.74
N VAL A 646 34.41 -20.89 21.79
CA VAL A 646 35.20 -19.82 22.41
C VAL A 646 36.68 -20.15 22.50
N TYR A 647 37.49 -19.10 22.45
CA TYR A 647 38.93 -19.11 22.66
C TYR A 647 39.30 -18.17 23.81
N LEU A 648 40.28 -18.56 24.61
CA LEU A 648 40.92 -17.71 25.59
C LEU A 648 42.38 -17.54 25.20
N PHE A 649 42.85 -16.32 25.06
CA PHE A 649 44.25 -16.07 24.74
C PHE A 649 45.10 -16.21 26.02
N THR A 650 46.38 -16.50 25.85
CA THR A 650 47.37 -16.26 26.90
C THR A 650 48.37 -15.24 26.43
N THR A 651 49.13 -14.69 27.37
CA THR A 651 50.13 -13.69 27.07
C THR A 651 51.45 -14.35 26.63
N TYR A 652 52.35 -13.57 26.04
CA TYR A 652 53.61 -14.04 25.43
C TYR A 652 54.52 -14.85 26.38
N ASN A 653 54.34 -14.71 27.71
CA ASN A 653 55.21 -15.31 28.72
C ASN A 653 54.68 -16.64 29.29
N ASN A 654 53.72 -17.31 28.62
CA ASN A 654 53.11 -18.57 29.06
C ASN A 654 52.46 -18.53 30.46
N ASN A 655 52.15 -17.34 30.98
CA ASN A 655 51.34 -17.24 32.17
C ASN A 655 49.86 -17.28 31.76
N PRO A 656 49.05 -18.21 32.28
CA PRO A 656 47.61 -18.23 32.05
C PRO A 656 46.95 -17.06 32.77
N VAL A 657 46.76 -15.94 32.06
CA VAL A 657 46.25 -14.70 32.66
C VAL A 657 44.77 -14.48 32.41
N HIS A 658 44.21 -14.95 31.30
CA HIS A 658 42.83 -14.66 30.95
C HIS A 658 41.86 -15.72 31.46
N ALA A 659 40.72 -15.24 31.96
CA ALA A 659 39.66 -16.07 32.47
C ALA A 659 38.32 -15.38 32.27
N ALA A 660 37.33 -16.05 31.70
CA ALA A 660 35.99 -15.51 31.50
C ALA A 660 35.02 -16.12 32.51
N LYS A 661 34.23 -15.29 33.18
CA LYS A 661 33.09 -15.76 33.97
C LYS A 661 31.92 -16.07 33.04
N ILE A 662 31.45 -17.30 33.04
CA ILE A 662 30.34 -17.77 32.20
C ILE A 662 29.01 -17.53 32.94
N PRO A 663 28.01 -16.84 32.34
CA PRO A 663 26.71 -16.55 32.96
C PRO A 663 26.01 -17.80 33.51
N GLU A 664 25.14 -17.63 34.50
CA GLU A 664 24.27 -18.73 34.97
C GLU A 664 23.36 -19.23 33.82
N GLY A 665 22.97 -20.51 33.87
CA GLY A 665 22.15 -21.13 32.83
C GLY A 665 22.92 -21.63 31.60
N ILE A 666 24.17 -21.21 31.39
CA ILE A 666 24.99 -21.65 30.24
C ILE A 666 25.77 -22.93 30.57
N LYS A 667 25.71 -23.94 29.73
CA LYS A 667 26.47 -25.20 29.87
C LYS A 667 27.81 -25.10 29.15
N VAL A 668 28.83 -25.74 29.72
CA VAL A 668 30.13 -25.98 29.07
C VAL A 668 30.13 -27.44 28.62
N GLU A 669 29.99 -27.69 27.32
CA GLU A 669 29.80 -29.05 26.78
C GLU A 669 31.11 -29.72 26.39
N VAL A 670 31.97 -28.97 25.70
CA VAL A 670 33.30 -29.45 25.28
C VAL A 670 34.33 -28.53 25.90
N LEU A 671 35.37 -29.15 26.46
CA LEU A 671 36.51 -28.46 27.05
C LEU A 671 37.77 -29.16 26.57
N ASP A 672 38.62 -28.44 25.85
CA ASP A 672 39.98 -28.92 25.59
C ASP A 672 40.80 -28.72 26.86
N ALA A 673 40.86 -29.78 27.68
CA ALA A 673 41.52 -29.78 28.97
C ALA A 673 43.03 -29.50 28.90
N GLU A 674 43.64 -29.54 27.70
CA GLU A 674 45.03 -29.10 27.52
C GLU A 674 45.16 -27.57 27.56
N TYR A 675 44.17 -26.85 27.03
CA TYR A 675 44.23 -25.40 26.84
C TYR A 675 43.38 -24.61 27.83
N VAL A 676 42.33 -25.20 28.40
CA VAL A 676 41.41 -24.50 29.30
C VAL A 676 40.94 -25.37 30.47
N ALA A 677 40.66 -24.72 31.60
CA ALA A 677 40.00 -25.34 32.76
C ALA A 677 38.73 -24.56 33.10
N PHE A 678 37.66 -25.29 33.45
CA PHE A 678 36.41 -24.70 33.92
C PHE A 678 36.16 -25.02 35.40
N ALA A 679 36.05 -23.99 36.23
CA ALA A 679 35.76 -24.12 37.65
C ALA A 679 34.25 -23.94 37.91
N ALA A 680 33.49 -25.03 38.00
CA ALA A 680 32.04 -25.01 38.11
C ALA A 680 31.50 -24.16 39.28
N SER A 681 32.19 -24.16 40.43
CA SER A 681 31.78 -23.41 41.64
C SER A 681 31.86 -21.89 41.49
N THR A 682 32.78 -21.40 40.65
CA THR A 682 32.96 -19.96 40.38
C THR A 682 32.47 -19.56 38.99
N ARG A 683 32.12 -20.55 38.15
CA ARG A 683 31.76 -20.40 36.74
C ARG A 683 32.87 -19.75 35.90
N ILE A 684 34.13 -19.90 36.30
CA ILE A 684 35.27 -19.30 35.62
C ILE A 684 35.88 -20.31 34.63
N LEU A 685 35.93 -19.94 33.36
CA LEU A 685 36.69 -20.61 32.29
C LEU A 685 38.05 -19.93 32.16
N ARG A 686 39.14 -20.64 32.42
CA ARG A 686 40.51 -20.10 32.50
C ARG A 686 41.41 -20.77 31.46
N ALA A 687 42.25 -20.01 30.77
CA ALA A 687 43.29 -20.59 29.91
C ALA A 687 44.36 -21.30 30.76
N LEU A 688 44.95 -22.38 30.27
CA LEU A 688 46.02 -23.15 30.94
C LEU A 688 47.35 -23.03 30.20
N LYS A 689 47.32 -23.03 28.87
CA LYS A 689 48.49 -23.01 28.00
C LYS A 689 48.31 -21.99 26.89
N ARG A 690 49.46 -21.57 26.34
CA ARG A 690 49.49 -20.71 25.17
C ARG A 690 48.93 -21.42 23.95
N PHE A 691 48.06 -20.69 23.26
CA PHE A 691 47.56 -21.06 21.95
C PHE A 691 48.46 -20.43 20.89
N ASP A 692 49.26 -21.25 20.21
CA ASP A 692 49.90 -20.83 18.98
C ASP A 692 48.86 -20.92 17.86
N THR A 693 48.76 -19.85 17.07
CA THR A 693 47.66 -19.49 16.15
C THR A 693 47.38 -20.47 14.99
N GLY A 694 47.90 -21.70 15.04
CA GLY A 694 47.76 -22.72 14.01
C GLY A 694 46.82 -23.90 14.35
N ALA A 695 46.29 -24.01 15.56
CA ALA A 695 45.34 -25.08 15.90
C ALA A 695 43.92 -24.69 15.49
N ALA A 696 43.21 -25.58 14.79
CA ALA A 696 41.89 -25.30 14.20
C ALA A 696 40.70 -25.57 15.13
N ALA A 697 40.91 -26.15 16.32
CA ALA A 697 39.82 -26.56 17.22
C ALA A 697 39.55 -25.49 18.29
N ALA A 698 38.26 -25.27 18.60
CA ALA A 698 37.84 -24.39 19.69
C ALA A 698 38.27 -24.94 21.06
N MET A 699 38.64 -24.06 21.99
CA MET A 699 39.04 -24.47 23.34
C MET A 699 37.84 -24.91 24.19
N ALA A 700 36.70 -24.26 24.02
CA ALA A 700 35.47 -24.68 24.68
C ALA A 700 34.24 -24.46 23.81
N LYS A 701 33.24 -25.32 24.01
CA LYS A 701 31.91 -25.23 23.41
C LYS A 701 30.89 -24.93 24.51
N LEU A 702 30.16 -23.83 24.36
CA LEU A 702 29.15 -23.35 25.30
C LEU A 702 27.76 -23.48 24.68
N THR A 703 26.77 -23.92 25.46
CA THR A 703 25.36 -23.98 25.02
C THR A 703 24.44 -23.32 26.03
N GLY A 704 23.36 -22.69 25.55
CA GLY A 704 22.33 -22.08 26.39
C GLY A 704 20.96 -22.23 25.78
N THR A 705 19.93 -22.20 26.61
CA THR A 705 18.52 -22.29 26.18
C THR A 705 17.72 -21.11 26.71
N GLN A 706 16.76 -20.62 25.91
CA GLN A 706 15.90 -19.47 26.25
C GLN A 706 16.68 -18.20 26.66
N VAL A 707 17.80 -17.93 25.99
CA VAL A 707 18.69 -16.84 26.35
C VAL A 707 18.30 -15.57 25.61
N THR A 708 18.11 -14.47 26.32
CA THR A 708 17.89 -13.13 25.74
C THR A 708 19.13 -12.26 25.85
N GLU A 709 20.06 -12.61 26.75
CA GLU A 709 21.27 -11.85 27.03
C GLU A 709 22.43 -12.77 27.44
N LEU A 710 23.62 -12.51 26.91
CA LEU A 710 24.89 -13.12 27.31
C LEU A 710 25.89 -12.05 27.72
N VAL A 711 26.51 -12.20 28.88
CA VAL A 711 27.54 -11.27 29.38
C VAL A 711 28.79 -12.04 29.75
N PHE A 712 29.89 -11.80 29.03
CA PHE A 712 31.20 -12.36 29.35
C PHE A 712 32.03 -11.34 30.08
N THR A 713 32.32 -11.61 31.35
CA THR A 713 33.22 -10.80 32.17
C THR A 713 34.61 -11.41 32.14
N ASP A 714 35.59 -10.66 31.62
CA ASP A 714 37.00 -11.03 31.75
C ASP A 714 37.45 -10.74 33.19
N THR A 715 38.02 -11.75 33.82
CA THR A 715 38.52 -11.75 35.20
C THR A 715 40.05 -11.84 35.25
N GLY A 716 40.71 -11.65 34.10
CA GLY A 716 42.15 -11.63 33.96
C GLY A 716 42.82 -10.44 34.67
N ASN A 717 44.14 -10.53 34.82
CA ASN A 717 44.92 -9.46 35.45
C ASN A 717 44.92 -8.20 34.56
N PRO A 718 44.41 -7.06 35.04
CA PRO A 718 44.30 -5.82 34.25
C PRO A 718 45.66 -5.25 33.82
N ASN A 719 46.77 -5.71 34.40
CA ASN A 719 48.12 -5.24 34.05
C ASN A 719 48.72 -5.90 32.79
N GLN A 720 47.95 -6.70 32.02
CA GLN A 720 48.44 -7.35 30.81
C GLN A 720 47.66 -6.90 29.56
N ILE A 721 48.38 -6.35 28.58
CA ILE A 721 47.86 -5.57 27.45
C ILE A 721 47.46 -6.44 26.25
N THR A 722 47.14 -7.72 26.45
CA THR A 722 46.83 -8.66 25.36
C THR A 722 45.36 -9.06 25.40
N LYS A 723 44.79 -9.32 24.21
CA LYS A 723 43.41 -9.76 23.97
C LYS A 723 42.98 -10.85 24.96
N GLY A 724 41.73 -10.82 25.43
CA GLY A 724 41.27 -11.74 26.49
C GLY A 724 40.47 -12.93 26.00
N PHE A 725 39.21 -12.69 25.67
CA PHE A 725 38.22 -13.70 25.29
C PHE A 725 37.81 -13.49 23.84
N ALA A 726 37.76 -14.57 23.03
CA ALA A 726 37.30 -14.54 21.64
C ALA A 726 36.20 -15.56 21.36
N ILE A 727 35.32 -15.20 20.42
CA ILE A 727 34.24 -16.05 19.93
C ILE A 727 34.57 -16.45 18.49
N ASN A 728 34.68 -17.76 18.26
CA ASN A 728 34.99 -18.33 16.96
C ASN A 728 33.75 -18.43 16.07
N SER A 729 32.70 -19.03 16.65
CA SER A 729 31.44 -19.28 15.97
C SER A 729 30.30 -19.14 16.99
N LEU A 730 29.17 -18.61 16.53
CA LEU A 730 27.94 -18.52 17.31
C LEU A 730 26.81 -19.02 16.42
N LYS A 731 26.28 -20.20 16.73
CA LYS A 731 25.04 -20.73 16.16
C LYS A 731 23.88 -20.29 17.04
N VAL A 732 22.91 -19.63 16.45
CA VAL A 732 21.72 -19.15 17.13
C VAL A 732 20.53 -19.88 16.53
N THR A 733 19.77 -20.55 17.39
CA THR A 733 18.54 -21.22 17.03
C THR A 733 17.40 -20.39 17.61
N ALA A 734 16.65 -19.74 16.73
CA ALA A 734 15.42 -19.08 17.10
C ALA A 734 14.48 -20.13 17.69
N LYS A 735 13.99 -19.91 18.90
CA LYS A 735 12.98 -20.78 19.45
C LYS A 735 11.64 -20.44 18.78
N SER A 736 11.33 -21.14 17.70
CA SER A 736 10.00 -21.10 17.09
C SER A 736 9.00 -21.60 18.14
N GLY A 737 7.96 -20.82 18.41
CA GLY A 737 6.86 -21.29 19.28
C GLY A 737 6.28 -20.29 20.26
N GLY A 738 6.57 -18.99 20.15
CA GLY A 738 5.67 -18.00 20.73
C GLY A 738 4.51 -17.77 19.76
N SER A 739 3.29 -18.15 20.11
CA SER A 739 2.13 -17.59 19.42
C SER A 739 2.15 -16.07 19.60
N VAL A 740 2.21 -15.30 18.52
CA VAL A 740 2.14 -13.83 18.60
C VAL A 740 0.68 -13.43 18.63
N LYS A 741 0.26 -12.78 19.71
CA LYS A 741 -1.09 -12.21 19.80
C LYS A 741 -1.19 -10.97 18.95
N PHE A 742 -2.24 -10.88 18.15
CA PHE A 742 -2.55 -9.73 17.31
C PHE A 742 -4.08 -9.51 17.27
N ARG A 743 -4.52 -8.33 16.85
CA ARG A 743 -5.90 -7.95 16.59
C ARG A 743 -6.14 -7.94 15.09
N ARG A 744 -7.17 -8.66 14.64
CA ARG A 744 -7.63 -8.63 13.26
C ARG A 744 -8.87 -7.78 13.12
N TYR A 745 -8.82 -6.82 12.21
CA TYR A 745 -9.98 -6.04 11.75
C TYR A 745 -10.37 -6.57 10.38
N THR A 746 -11.60 -7.07 10.26
CA THR A 746 -12.15 -7.56 9.00
C THR A 746 -13.30 -6.66 8.60
N THR A 747 -13.27 -6.14 7.37
CA THR A 747 -14.42 -5.42 6.79
C THR A 747 -15.11 -6.31 5.78
N TYR A 748 -16.43 -6.33 5.81
CA TYR A 748 -17.26 -7.11 4.89
C TYR A 748 -18.05 -6.20 3.96
N ASP A 749 -18.31 -6.64 2.73
CA ASP A 749 -19.28 -5.98 1.85
C ASP A 749 -20.73 -6.23 2.29
N VAL A 750 -21.70 -5.64 1.58
CA VAL A 750 -23.14 -5.83 1.82
C VAL A 750 -23.62 -7.28 1.66
N GLY A 751 -22.86 -8.13 0.97
CA GLY A 751 -23.11 -9.57 0.80
C GLY A 751 -22.44 -10.45 1.85
N GLY A 752 -21.66 -9.87 2.78
CA GLY A 752 -20.90 -10.61 3.78
C GLY A 752 -19.55 -11.16 3.29
N ASN A 753 -19.05 -10.74 2.12
CA ASN A 753 -17.72 -11.13 1.65
C ASN A 753 -16.64 -10.26 2.29
N VAL A 754 -15.49 -10.84 2.64
CA VAL A 754 -14.35 -10.11 3.20
C VAL A 754 -13.74 -9.20 2.13
N MET A 755 -13.72 -7.89 2.40
CA MET A 755 -13.12 -6.89 1.52
C MET A 755 -11.71 -6.47 1.92
N CYS A 756 -11.45 -6.38 3.22
CA CYS A 756 -10.16 -5.95 3.76
C CYS A 756 -9.90 -6.69 5.06
N VAL A 757 -8.63 -7.05 5.28
CA VAL A 757 -8.13 -7.58 6.54
C VAL A 757 -6.94 -6.72 6.95
N ARG A 758 -6.98 -6.18 8.16
CA ARG A 758 -5.87 -5.46 8.78
C ARG A 758 -5.52 -6.15 10.08
N ASP A 759 -4.25 -6.47 10.25
CA ASP A 759 -3.73 -7.12 11.44
C ASP A 759 -2.83 -6.16 12.20
N GLU A 760 -2.97 -6.12 13.52
CA GLU A 760 -2.19 -5.25 14.40
C GLU A 760 -1.67 -5.99 15.61
N THR A 761 -0.51 -5.62 16.11
CA THR A 761 -0.07 -6.01 17.44
C THR A 761 -1.05 -5.47 18.50
N LEU A 762 -1.01 -6.03 19.72
CA LEU A 762 -1.93 -5.58 20.80
C LEU A 762 -1.74 -4.10 21.18
N ASP A 763 -0.60 -3.50 20.87
CA ASP A 763 -0.29 -2.07 21.03
C ASP A 763 -0.65 -1.21 19.80
N GLY A 764 -1.32 -1.78 18.78
CA GLY A 764 -1.89 -1.05 17.66
C GLY A 764 -0.93 -0.78 16.49
N ARG A 765 0.21 -1.46 16.42
CA ARG A 765 1.13 -1.36 15.27
C ARG A 765 0.74 -2.38 14.20
N PRO A 766 0.94 -2.10 12.90
CA PRO A 766 0.69 -3.09 11.85
C PRO A 766 1.43 -4.40 12.12
N TYR A 767 0.75 -5.52 11.92
CA TYR A 767 1.29 -6.86 12.11
C TYR A 767 1.13 -7.67 10.82
N GLN A 768 2.22 -8.28 10.35
CA GLN A 768 2.18 -9.22 9.23
C GLN A 768 2.23 -10.64 9.79
N ILE A 769 1.21 -11.43 9.48
CA ILE A 769 1.13 -12.83 9.89
C ILE A 769 2.21 -13.63 9.17
N LYS A 770 2.94 -14.43 9.96
CA LYS A 770 4.03 -15.30 9.51
C LYS A 770 3.65 -16.78 9.55
N GLY A 771 2.54 -17.13 10.21
CA GLY A 771 2.10 -18.49 10.46
C GLY A 771 0.62 -18.72 10.18
N LYS A 772 0.07 -19.76 10.80
CA LYS A 772 -1.37 -20.04 10.78
C LYS A 772 -2.08 -19.18 11.81
N VAL A 773 -3.10 -18.47 11.37
CA VAL A 773 -3.99 -17.75 12.29
C VAL A 773 -4.85 -18.75 13.06
N GLY A 774 -4.84 -18.66 14.39
CA GLY A 774 -5.70 -19.43 15.27
C GLY A 774 -6.30 -18.56 16.37
N ILE A 775 -7.28 -19.10 17.10
CA ILE A 775 -7.77 -18.47 18.33
C ILE A 775 -6.69 -18.66 19.40
N CYS A 776 -6.35 -17.58 20.12
CA CYS A 776 -5.47 -17.67 21.27
C CYS A 776 -6.14 -18.48 22.38
N ASN A 777 -5.57 -19.64 22.74
CA ASN A 777 -5.96 -20.40 23.92
C ASN A 777 -5.28 -19.89 25.19
#